data_AF-A0A6L8EN50-F1
#
_entry.id   AF-A0A6L8EN50-F1
#
_cell.length_a   1.000
_cell.length_b   1.000
_cell.length_c   1.000
_cell.angle_alpha   90.00
_cell.angle_beta   90.00
_cell.angle_gamma   90.00
#
_symmetry.space_group_name_H-M   'P 1'
#
loop_
_entity.id
_entity.type
_entity.pdbx_description
1 polymer ?
#
loop_
_entity_poly.entity_id
_entity_poly.type
_entity_poly.pdbx_seq_one_letter_code
_entity_poly.pdbx_strand_id
1 'polypeptide(L)'
;TSVHDNRQSALVSNITVSRDHRNTAYERFVPGGLVAMLPLNGGLRCVSVLVSPSEESDGYMQLDDEGYLEPLQQAFGKRLGVLSGPGPRQSYPLFLLQPERQAAGRTVLLGNAAHTVHPNGAQGLNLALRDVAALAGLLRPVLANGGDAGAPDILAAYSTLREADQCQIVRFTDMLQRTAGAANPLKSALRGSMMLALDTLPGMKKEFISRATGLRTPPAKHMPDFRGLGKARPPLKTDTGRSPARGGSGASRAPDTELLITGGGVIGNAMALLAASAGIECILVERNRRPAAEARTEDARMLALTPASGKILTSVQAWQQLAEQDIGLFRQMHVWDENGSGSLFFDSADIGLPALGHIVPQNLLAGALESARAAVPGISVHAGVEPARLSDTANAINVTLSDGREVSAKLLVAADGAGSKVRQLAGIGYPVHQYRQTAVAGIVRTELDHGQVARQRFLSDGPLAFLPMADPNHCGVVWSTAPGHADDLLAMDETAFQRVLGEAFEHTLGAVAGVGARQCFPLQRAQARRYCSNRVALVGDAAHSVHPLAGLGANLGLLDAAALCQIINRESRKGRDPGGAALLRKYERWRKGENYMVMMTLEGLKYLFENQTLPIPGLRNAGMELFNSFQALKNFTMRRATGLDGDLPDLVNGN
;
A
#
# COMPACT_ATOMS: atom_id res chain seq x y z
N THR A 1 28.13 -15.16 7.04
CA THR A 1 27.88 -14.03 6.11
C THR A 1 29.14 -13.21 6.04
N SER A 2 29.73 -13.05 4.86
CA SER A 2 30.84 -12.12 4.67
C SER A 2 30.27 -10.72 4.43
N VAL A 3 30.64 -9.78 5.29
CA VAL A 3 30.34 -8.35 5.11
C VAL A 3 31.66 -7.67 4.80
N HIS A 4 31.78 -7.12 3.59
CA HIS A 4 32.89 -6.27 3.21
C HIS A 4 32.42 -4.82 3.25
N ASP A 5 32.79 -4.13 4.34
CA ASP A 5 32.61 -2.70 4.45
C ASP A 5 33.75 -2.00 3.69
N ASN A 6 33.41 -1.33 2.59
CA ASN A 6 34.36 -0.60 1.78
C ASN A 6 34.64 0.80 2.33
N ARG A 7 34.02 1.19 3.46
CA ARG A 7 34.05 2.54 4.06
C ARG A 7 33.72 3.64 3.05
N GLN A 8 32.74 3.35 2.19
CA GLN A 8 32.26 4.28 1.17
C GLN A 8 30.79 4.59 1.44
N SER A 9 30.37 5.79 1.07
CA SER A 9 28.97 6.20 1.09
C SER A 9 28.56 6.72 -0.29
N ALA A 10 27.32 6.45 -0.67
CA ALA A 10 26.68 7.05 -1.83
C ALA A 10 25.88 8.27 -1.37
N LEU A 11 26.32 9.44 -1.81
CA LEU A 11 25.61 10.69 -1.65
C LEU A 11 24.70 10.90 -2.86
N VAL A 12 23.41 11.00 -2.60
CA VAL A 12 22.36 11.09 -3.61
C VAL A 12 21.68 12.45 -3.50
N SER A 13 21.56 13.16 -4.63
CA SER A 13 20.82 14.42 -4.71
C SER A 13 20.25 14.61 -6.11
N ASN A 14 19.06 15.19 -6.22
CA ASN A 14 18.50 15.61 -7.50
C ASN A 14 19.19 16.90 -7.95
N ILE A 15 19.65 16.98 -9.19
CA ILE A 15 20.30 18.16 -9.73
C ILE A 15 19.67 18.58 -11.06
N THR A 16 19.83 19.85 -11.41
CA THR A 16 19.51 20.39 -12.73
C THR A 16 20.79 20.44 -13.56
N VAL A 17 20.65 20.19 -14.86
CA VAL A 17 21.74 20.29 -15.82
C VAL A 17 21.35 21.26 -16.93
N SER A 18 22.28 22.08 -17.39
CA SER A 18 22.01 23.08 -18.45
C SER A 18 21.92 22.51 -19.87
N ARG A 19 22.26 21.22 -20.07
CA ARG A 19 22.15 20.55 -21.38
C ARG A 19 21.31 19.29 -21.25
N ASP A 20 20.44 19.10 -22.24
CA ASP A 20 19.54 17.95 -22.30
C ASP A 20 20.33 16.62 -22.25
N HIS A 21 20.05 15.79 -21.25
CA HIS A 21 20.69 14.49 -21.07
C HIS A 21 20.23 13.46 -22.10
N ARG A 22 19.17 13.72 -22.87
CA ARG A 22 18.58 12.88 -23.92
C ARG A 22 18.34 11.45 -23.46
N ASN A 23 17.72 11.33 -22.29
CA ASN A 23 17.49 10.06 -21.58
C ASN A 23 18.73 9.16 -21.43
N THR A 24 19.93 9.76 -21.42
CA THR A 24 21.20 9.04 -21.30
C THR A 24 21.68 9.08 -19.85
N ALA A 25 21.92 7.91 -19.27
CA ALA A 25 22.62 7.79 -18.01
C ALA A 25 24.13 7.90 -18.22
N TYR A 26 24.77 8.72 -17.40
CA TYR A 26 26.21 8.91 -17.41
C TYR A 26 26.81 8.36 -16.14
N GLU A 27 27.87 7.57 -16.27
CA GLU A 27 28.65 7.09 -15.14
C GLU A 27 30.11 7.43 -15.42
N ARG A 28 30.73 8.14 -14.49
CA ARG A 28 32.11 8.58 -14.57
C ARG A 28 32.87 8.09 -13.35
N PHE A 29 33.91 7.32 -13.59
CA PHE A 29 34.83 6.90 -12.55
C PHE A 29 35.79 8.03 -12.17
N VAL A 30 35.93 8.27 -10.87
CA VAL A 30 36.80 9.31 -10.30
C VAL A 30 37.72 8.69 -9.25
N PRO A 31 38.86 9.33 -8.90
CA PRO A 31 39.70 8.84 -7.81
C PRO A 31 38.86 8.66 -6.53
N GLY A 32 38.93 7.48 -5.91
CA GLY A 32 38.17 7.19 -4.69
C GLY A 32 36.71 6.75 -4.87
N GLY A 33 36.13 6.75 -6.09
CA GLY A 33 34.74 6.32 -6.29
C GLY A 33 34.17 6.54 -7.70
N LEU A 34 32.91 6.94 -7.78
CA LEU A 34 32.21 7.22 -9.04
C LEU A 34 31.24 8.39 -8.89
N VAL A 35 30.93 9.02 -10.01
CA VAL A 35 29.83 9.96 -10.15
C VAL A 35 28.89 9.44 -11.23
N ALA A 36 27.64 9.20 -10.88
CA ALA A 36 26.59 8.88 -11.83
C ALA A 36 25.58 10.03 -11.92
N MET A 37 25.13 10.31 -13.15
CA MET A 37 24.02 11.20 -13.46
C MET A 37 22.94 10.36 -14.13
N LEU A 38 21.89 10.05 -13.38
CA LEU A 38 20.77 9.23 -13.84
C LEU A 38 19.67 10.16 -14.34
N PRO A 39 19.24 10.03 -15.61
CA PRO A 39 18.27 10.94 -16.20
C PRO A 39 16.93 10.82 -15.49
N LEU A 40 16.34 11.97 -15.18
CA LEU A 40 14.94 12.07 -14.77
C LEU A 40 14.13 12.57 -15.97
N ASN A 41 12.81 12.42 -15.92
CA ASN A 41 11.96 12.94 -16.99
C ASN A 41 12.10 14.48 -17.09
N GLY A 42 12.11 15.00 -18.32
CA GLY A 42 12.20 16.44 -18.59
C GLY A 42 13.55 16.92 -19.15
N GLY A 43 14.49 16.02 -19.46
CA GLY A 43 15.71 16.33 -20.23
C GLY A 43 16.80 17.07 -19.46
N LEU A 44 16.43 17.89 -18.47
CA LEU A 44 17.37 18.76 -17.73
C LEU A 44 17.51 18.40 -16.25
N ARG A 45 16.92 17.28 -15.80
CA ARG A 45 16.99 16.84 -14.42
C ARG A 45 17.71 15.50 -14.32
N CYS A 46 18.56 15.36 -13.31
CA CYS A 46 19.25 14.11 -13.04
C CYS A 46 19.22 13.79 -11.56
N VAL A 47 19.23 12.50 -11.21
CA VAL A 47 19.71 12.06 -9.89
C VAL A 47 21.22 11.97 -9.98
N SER A 48 21.92 12.77 -9.20
CA SER A 48 23.35 12.62 -8.97
C SER A 48 23.60 11.57 -7.90
N VAL A 49 24.55 10.68 -8.15
CA VAL A 49 25.06 9.71 -7.18
C VAL A 49 26.57 9.88 -7.12
N LEU A 50 27.07 10.45 -6.02
CA LEU A 50 28.49 10.60 -5.74
C LEU A 50 28.89 9.54 -4.73
N VAL A 51 29.70 8.57 -5.16
CA VAL A 51 30.32 7.60 -4.25
C VAL A 51 31.67 8.13 -3.81
N SER A 52 31.86 8.27 -2.51
CA SER A 52 33.09 8.77 -1.88
C SER A 52 33.38 7.99 -0.59
N PRO A 53 34.60 8.07 -0.03
CA PRO A 53 34.87 7.59 1.33
C PRO A 53 33.86 8.18 2.32
N SER A 54 33.42 7.39 3.30
CA SER A 54 32.35 7.81 4.23
C SER A 54 32.69 9.08 5.00
N GLU A 55 33.95 9.28 5.37
CA GLU A 55 34.44 10.49 6.06
C GLU A 55 34.31 11.75 5.17
N GLU A 56 34.54 11.64 3.86
CA GLU A 56 34.36 12.74 2.92
C GLU A 56 32.88 13.02 2.63
N SER A 57 32.05 11.96 2.59
CA SER A 57 30.62 12.07 2.36
C SER A 57 29.91 12.89 3.44
N ASP A 58 30.33 12.78 4.69
CA ASP A 58 29.80 13.58 5.80
C ASP A 58 30.18 15.06 5.64
N GLY A 59 31.37 15.35 5.10
CA GLY A 59 31.78 16.70 4.72
C GLY A 59 30.87 17.30 3.65
N TYR A 60 30.59 16.55 2.57
CA TYR A 60 29.69 17.01 1.50
C TYR A 60 28.25 17.25 1.96
N MET A 61 27.79 16.57 3.01
CA MET A 61 26.47 16.79 3.62
C MET A 61 26.38 18.15 4.35
N GLN A 62 27.51 18.69 4.81
CA GLN A 62 27.57 19.94 5.58
C GLN A 62 27.84 21.19 4.74
N LEU A 63 28.28 21.02 3.49
CA LEU A 63 28.51 22.14 2.58
C LEU A 63 27.21 22.86 2.24
N ASP A 64 27.30 24.10 1.81
CA ASP A 64 26.17 24.75 1.13
C ASP A 64 26.00 24.16 -0.29
N ASP A 65 24.96 24.61 -0.99
CA ASP A 65 24.62 24.05 -2.29
C ASP A 65 25.66 24.36 -3.36
N GLU A 66 26.27 25.55 -3.33
CA GLU A 66 27.37 25.90 -4.23
C GLU A 66 28.62 25.08 -3.94
N GLY A 67 29.00 24.95 -2.67
CA GLY A 67 30.12 24.13 -2.22
C GLY A 67 29.95 22.64 -2.47
N TYR A 68 28.71 22.14 -2.56
CA TYR A 68 28.43 20.77 -3.01
C TYR A 68 28.52 20.62 -4.54
N LEU A 69 27.96 21.58 -5.28
CA LEU A 69 27.92 21.52 -6.75
C LEU A 69 29.30 21.67 -7.39
N GLU A 70 30.19 22.49 -6.84
CA GLU A 70 31.53 22.70 -7.38
C GLU A 70 32.36 21.41 -7.50
N PRO A 71 32.58 20.61 -6.43
CA PRO A 71 33.31 19.36 -6.50
C PRO A 71 32.58 18.32 -7.37
N LEU A 72 31.23 18.30 -7.33
CA LEU A 72 30.44 17.42 -8.20
C LEU A 72 30.62 17.78 -9.68
N GLN A 73 30.62 19.08 -10.01
CA GLN A 73 30.83 19.61 -11.35
C GLN A 73 32.26 19.32 -11.84
N GLN A 74 33.25 19.45 -10.97
CA GLN A 74 34.65 19.12 -11.27
C GLN A 74 34.82 17.62 -11.54
N ALA A 75 34.22 16.79 -10.69
CA ALA A 75 34.25 15.33 -10.80
C ALA A 75 33.52 14.84 -12.06
N PHE A 76 32.32 15.36 -12.35
CA PHE A 76 31.52 14.95 -13.51
C PHE A 76 32.01 15.56 -14.83
N GLY A 77 32.41 16.82 -14.84
CA GLY A 77 32.79 17.60 -16.03
C GLY A 77 31.61 18.26 -16.75
N LYS A 78 31.87 18.91 -17.90
CA LYS A 78 30.89 19.79 -18.61
C LYS A 78 29.99 19.07 -19.63
N ARG A 79 29.89 17.73 -19.57
CA ARG A 79 29.17 16.95 -20.60
C ARG A 79 27.66 17.25 -20.61
N LEU A 80 27.06 17.43 -19.43
CA LEU A 80 25.69 17.91 -19.26
C LEU A 80 25.62 19.44 -19.03
N GLY A 81 26.70 20.15 -19.38
CA GLY A 81 26.86 21.57 -19.10
C GLY A 81 27.03 21.87 -17.61
N VAL A 82 26.53 23.02 -17.18
CA VAL A 82 26.55 23.49 -15.79
C VAL A 82 25.52 22.75 -14.95
N LEU A 83 25.93 22.26 -13.78
CA LEU A 83 25.08 21.66 -12.74
C LEU A 83 24.53 22.78 -11.84
N SER A 84 23.24 22.73 -11.50
CA SER A 84 22.60 23.74 -10.65
C SER A 84 21.43 23.17 -9.85
N GLY A 85 21.04 23.88 -8.80
CA GLY A 85 19.86 23.58 -7.98
C GLY A 85 19.86 22.15 -7.43
N PRO A 86 20.81 21.79 -6.55
CA PRO A 86 20.81 20.49 -5.92
C PRO A 86 19.61 20.42 -4.95
N GLY A 87 18.91 19.29 -4.95
CA GLY A 87 17.86 18.99 -4.01
C GLY A 87 18.45 18.47 -2.68
N PRO A 88 17.59 18.07 -1.74
CA PRO A 88 18.02 17.48 -0.48
C PRO A 88 19.01 16.34 -0.70
N ARG A 89 20.13 16.40 0.02
CA ARG A 89 21.22 15.44 -0.05
C ARG A 89 20.96 14.30 0.92
N GLN A 90 21.18 13.06 0.48
CA GLN A 90 21.02 11.86 1.31
C GLN A 90 22.25 10.99 1.17
N SER A 91 22.84 10.58 2.30
CA SER A 91 24.02 9.71 2.34
C SER A 91 23.61 8.29 2.72
N TYR A 92 24.06 7.31 1.95
CA TYR A 92 23.83 5.89 2.20
C TYR A 92 25.15 5.14 2.34
N PRO A 93 25.42 4.48 3.48
CA PRO A 93 26.62 3.66 3.62
C PRO A 93 26.56 2.47 2.65
N LEU A 94 27.68 2.21 1.97
CA LEU A 94 27.82 1.13 1.00
C LEU A 94 28.61 -0.03 1.59
N PHE A 95 27.95 -1.18 1.71
CA PHE A 95 28.57 -2.43 2.13
C PHE A 95 28.20 -3.55 1.17
N LEU A 96 29.15 -4.45 0.91
CA LEU A 96 28.92 -5.68 0.17
C LEU A 96 28.56 -6.78 1.18
N LEU A 97 27.33 -7.26 1.14
CA LEU A 97 26.85 -8.37 1.95
C LEU A 97 26.70 -9.58 1.04
N GLN A 98 27.39 -10.67 1.38
CA GLN A 98 27.23 -11.96 0.73
C GLN A 98 27.04 -13.06 1.79
N PRO A 99 25.88 -13.75 1.82
CA PRO A 99 25.66 -14.86 2.72
C PRO A 99 26.48 -16.06 2.24
N GLU A 100 26.98 -16.87 3.17
CA GLU A 100 27.65 -18.14 2.85
C GLU A 100 26.68 -19.17 2.26
N ARG A 101 25.40 -19.05 2.60
CA ARG A 101 24.29 -19.84 2.05
C ARG A 101 23.06 -18.95 1.91
N GLN A 102 22.46 -18.93 0.72
CA GLN A 102 21.25 -18.15 0.47
C GLN A 102 19.98 -18.86 0.94
N ALA A 103 20.01 -20.19 1.08
CA ALA A 103 18.94 -20.96 1.69
C ALA A 103 19.47 -21.93 2.75
N ALA A 104 18.70 -22.11 3.83
CA ALA A 104 18.98 -23.05 4.89
C ALA A 104 17.67 -23.55 5.52
N GLY A 105 17.56 -24.87 5.71
CA GLY A 105 16.36 -25.49 6.27
C GLY A 105 15.13 -25.17 5.42
N ARG A 106 14.19 -24.41 5.97
CA ARG A 106 12.95 -23.97 5.30
C ARG A 106 12.94 -22.46 5.04
N THR A 107 14.12 -21.84 5.01
CA THR A 107 14.31 -20.40 4.91
C THR A 107 15.17 -20.07 3.70
N VAL A 108 14.79 -18.99 3.00
CA VAL A 108 15.52 -18.44 1.86
C VAL A 108 15.66 -16.93 2.03
N LEU A 109 16.84 -16.41 1.70
CA LEU A 109 17.15 -14.98 1.71
C LEU A 109 16.92 -14.41 0.30
N LEU A 110 16.33 -13.20 0.23
CA LEU A 110 16.03 -12.50 -1.02
C LEU A 110 16.40 -11.01 -0.91
N GLY A 111 16.77 -10.41 -2.04
CA GLY A 111 17.08 -8.98 -2.14
C GLY A 111 18.20 -8.57 -1.19
N ASN A 112 18.06 -7.43 -0.51
CA ASN A 112 19.11 -6.91 0.40
C ASN A 112 19.49 -7.85 1.55
N ALA A 113 18.64 -8.84 1.88
CA ALA A 113 18.98 -9.88 2.85
C ALA A 113 19.90 -10.98 2.26
N ALA A 114 19.91 -11.13 0.94
CA ALA A 114 20.71 -12.10 0.20
C ALA A 114 21.93 -11.50 -0.49
N HIS A 115 21.87 -10.25 -0.89
CA HIS A 115 22.98 -9.54 -1.49
C HIS A 115 22.78 -8.04 -1.33
N THR A 116 23.83 -7.33 -0.94
CA THR A 116 23.94 -5.89 -1.20
C THR A 116 25.13 -5.72 -2.11
N VAL A 117 24.93 -5.11 -3.27
CA VAL A 117 25.99 -4.88 -4.27
C VAL A 117 26.32 -3.40 -4.37
N HIS A 118 27.53 -3.09 -4.81
CA HIS A 118 27.92 -1.70 -5.07
C HIS A 118 26.97 -1.08 -6.11
N PRO A 119 26.58 0.20 -5.99
CA PRO A 119 25.58 0.85 -6.86
C PRO A 119 25.98 0.95 -8.35
N ASN A 120 27.19 0.51 -8.73
CA ASN A 120 27.65 0.39 -10.11
C ASN A 120 26.56 -0.21 -11.02
N GLY A 121 26.11 0.57 -12.00
CA GLY A 121 25.09 0.14 -12.96
C GLY A 121 23.71 -0.19 -12.37
N ALA A 122 23.39 0.26 -11.14
CA ALA A 122 22.08 0.13 -10.50
C ALA A 122 21.50 -1.31 -10.45
N GLN A 123 22.34 -2.31 -10.17
CA GLN A 123 21.96 -3.73 -10.30
C GLN A 123 21.24 -4.35 -9.11
N GLY A 124 21.33 -3.77 -7.90
CA GLY A 124 20.83 -4.40 -6.67
C GLY A 124 19.33 -4.74 -6.72
N LEU A 125 18.48 -3.79 -7.12
CA LEU A 125 17.04 -4.00 -7.25
C LEU A 125 16.71 -5.05 -8.33
N ASN A 126 17.40 -4.99 -9.48
CA ASN A 126 17.19 -5.92 -10.58
C ASN A 126 17.54 -7.36 -10.18
N LEU A 127 18.63 -7.54 -9.43
CA LEU A 127 19.04 -8.84 -8.92
C LEU A 127 18.02 -9.40 -7.90
N ALA A 128 17.45 -8.53 -7.06
CA ALA A 128 16.38 -8.88 -6.13
C ALA A 128 15.08 -9.32 -6.86
N LEU A 129 14.67 -8.59 -7.90
CA LEU A 129 13.49 -8.93 -8.69
C LEU A 129 13.66 -10.27 -9.43
N ARG A 130 14.88 -10.58 -9.91
CA ARG A 130 15.19 -11.88 -10.51
C ARG A 130 15.18 -13.02 -9.50
N ASP A 131 15.67 -12.80 -8.29
CA ASP A 131 15.56 -13.78 -7.20
C ASP A 131 14.08 -14.13 -6.93
N VAL A 132 13.22 -13.10 -6.87
CA VAL A 132 11.77 -13.28 -6.70
C VAL A 132 11.16 -14.08 -7.85
N ALA A 133 11.48 -13.71 -9.10
CA ALA A 133 10.96 -14.41 -10.28
C ALA A 133 11.40 -15.88 -10.34
N ALA A 134 12.67 -16.15 -10.03
CA ALA A 134 13.24 -17.49 -10.05
C ALA A 134 12.64 -18.38 -8.94
N LEU A 135 12.54 -17.87 -7.71
CA LEU A 135 11.91 -18.61 -6.62
C LEU A 135 10.43 -18.87 -6.93
N ALA A 136 9.70 -17.87 -7.41
CA ALA A 136 8.31 -18.03 -7.81
C ALA A 136 8.15 -19.08 -8.93
N GLY A 137 9.05 -19.09 -9.91
CA GLY A 137 9.09 -20.08 -10.99
C GLY A 137 9.29 -21.51 -10.49
N LEU A 138 10.15 -21.71 -9.49
CA LEU A 138 10.39 -23.02 -8.86
C LEU A 138 9.24 -23.46 -7.95
N LEU A 139 8.65 -22.53 -7.19
CA LEU A 139 7.56 -22.83 -6.27
C LEU A 139 6.24 -23.10 -6.98
N ARG A 140 5.97 -22.44 -8.11
CA ARG A 140 4.70 -22.54 -8.85
C ARG A 140 4.29 -23.99 -9.19
N PRO A 141 5.12 -24.82 -9.86
CA PRO A 141 4.74 -26.20 -10.18
C PRO A 141 4.64 -27.09 -8.93
N VAL A 142 5.49 -26.88 -7.92
CA VAL A 142 5.47 -27.62 -6.65
C VAL A 142 4.16 -27.38 -5.92
N LEU A 143 3.77 -26.10 -5.77
CA LEU A 143 2.52 -25.72 -5.11
C LEU A 143 1.29 -26.14 -5.90
N ALA A 144 1.33 -26.10 -7.24
CA ALA A 144 0.24 -26.56 -8.09
C ALA A 144 -0.04 -28.08 -7.92
N ASN A 145 0.99 -28.86 -7.63
CA ASN A 145 0.89 -30.31 -7.42
C ASN A 145 0.78 -30.70 -5.92
N GLY A 146 0.55 -29.72 -5.02
CA GLY A 146 0.44 -29.97 -3.59
C GLY A 146 1.74 -30.40 -2.89
N GLY A 147 2.89 -30.16 -3.53
CA GLY A 147 4.21 -30.45 -2.98
C GLY A 147 4.68 -29.45 -1.92
N ASP A 148 5.75 -29.80 -1.21
CA ASP A 148 6.33 -28.99 -0.15
C ASP A 148 7.25 -27.88 -0.71
N ALA A 149 6.82 -26.62 -0.59
CA ALA A 149 7.60 -25.45 -0.99
C ALA A 149 8.90 -25.25 -0.20
N GLY A 150 8.98 -25.81 1.02
CA GLY A 150 10.17 -25.77 1.85
C GLY A 150 11.05 -27.00 1.71
N ALA A 151 10.80 -27.84 0.70
CA ALA A 151 11.58 -29.04 0.49
C ALA A 151 13.06 -28.68 0.18
N PRO A 152 14.04 -29.37 0.78
CA PRO A 152 15.45 -29.03 0.65
C PRO A 152 15.96 -29.01 -0.80
N ASP A 153 15.42 -29.88 -1.65
CA ASP A 153 15.74 -29.97 -3.08
C ASP A 153 15.28 -28.74 -3.86
N ILE A 154 14.11 -28.18 -3.54
CA ILE A 154 13.59 -26.95 -4.17
C ILE A 154 14.43 -25.74 -3.75
N LEU A 155 14.78 -25.63 -2.47
CA LEU A 155 15.60 -24.53 -1.97
C LEU A 155 17.07 -24.64 -2.42
N ALA A 156 17.58 -25.87 -2.59
CA ALA A 156 18.88 -26.13 -3.20
C ALA A 156 18.87 -25.79 -4.70
N ALA A 157 17.80 -26.13 -5.42
CA ALA A 157 17.63 -25.76 -6.83
C ALA A 157 17.55 -24.24 -7.00
N TYR A 158 16.86 -23.54 -6.11
CA TYR A 158 16.85 -22.08 -6.06
C TYR A 158 18.26 -21.51 -5.83
N SER A 159 18.96 -21.99 -4.80
CA SER A 159 20.31 -21.50 -4.48
C SER A 159 21.26 -21.72 -5.67
N THR A 160 21.23 -22.92 -6.26
CA THR A 160 22.04 -23.26 -7.45
C THR A 160 21.71 -22.39 -8.66
N LEU A 161 20.43 -22.11 -8.90
CA LEU A 161 19.96 -21.29 -10.03
C LEU A 161 20.42 -19.83 -9.91
N ARG A 162 20.57 -19.32 -8.68
CA ARG A 162 20.87 -17.90 -8.41
C ARG A 162 22.34 -17.63 -8.10
N GLU A 163 23.05 -18.58 -7.51
CA GLU A 163 24.47 -18.46 -7.16
C GLU A 163 25.34 -18.07 -8.37
N ALA A 164 25.08 -18.66 -9.55
CA ALA A 164 25.83 -18.34 -10.76
C ALA A 164 25.59 -16.90 -11.27
N ASP A 165 24.34 -16.43 -11.26
CA ASP A 165 23.99 -15.07 -11.70
C ASP A 165 24.51 -14.01 -10.73
N GLN A 166 24.33 -14.24 -9.42
CA GLN A 166 24.80 -13.34 -8.37
C GLN A 166 26.33 -13.26 -8.35
N CYS A 167 27.03 -14.40 -8.42
CA CYS A 167 28.50 -14.41 -8.44
C CYS A 167 29.05 -13.69 -9.68
N GLN A 168 28.40 -13.83 -10.84
CA GLN A 168 28.79 -13.11 -12.06
C GLN A 168 28.57 -11.60 -11.93
N ILE A 169 27.43 -11.16 -11.42
CA ILE A 169 27.13 -9.73 -11.23
C ILE A 169 28.07 -9.10 -10.20
N VAL A 170 28.26 -9.75 -9.04
CA VAL A 170 29.18 -9.26 -8.00
C VAL A 170 30.61 -9.17 -8.52
N ARG A 171 31.12 -10.21 -9.21
CA ARG A 171 32.48 -10.16 -9.80
C ARG A 171 32.60 -9.08 -10.86
N PHE A 172 31.56 -8.85 -11.66
CA PHE A 172 31.56 -7.83 -12.68
C PHE A 172 31.57 -6.42 -12.07
N THR A 173 30.72 -6.15 -11.07
CA THR A 173 30.67 -4.85 -10.37
C THR A 173 31.97 -4.58 -9.60
N ASP A 174 32.56 -5.59 -8.97
CA ASP A 174 33.85 -5.48 -8.26
C ASP A 174 35.03 -5.28 -9.23
N MET A 175 35.03 -5.96 -10.37
CA MET A 175 36.04 -5.77 -11.42
C MET A 175 36.00 -4.34 -11.97
N LEU A 176 34.81 -3.80 -12.23
CA LEU A 176 34.63 -2.41 -12.66
C LEU A 176 35.20 -1.43 -11.63
N GLN A 177 34.91 -1.63 -10.34
CA GLN A 177 35.45 -0.78 -9.27
C GLN A 177 36.99 -0.84 -9.18
N ARG A 178 37.57 -2.04 -9.23
CA ARG A 178 39.03 -2.22 -9.10
C ARG A 178 39.81 -1.69 -10.31
N THR A 179 39.20 -1.70 -11.49
CA THR A 179 39.79 -1.15 -12.72
C THR A 179 39.59 0.35 -12.85
N ALA A 180 38.54 0.89 -12.22
CA ALA A 180 38.22 2.31 -12.16
C ALA A 180 39.10 3.12 -11.19
N GLY A 181 39.45 2.56 -10.03
CA GLY A 181 40.12 3.28 -8.93
C GLY A 181 41.66 3.29 -8.95
N ALA A 182 42.32 2.72 -9.97
CA ALA A 182 43.78 2.60 -9.96
C ALA A 182 44.48 3.83 -10.57
N ALA A 183 45.27 4.56 -9.78
CA ALA A 183 46.15 5.66 -10.22
C ALA A 183 47.34 5.22 -11.11
N ASN A 184 47.35 3.97 -11.60
CA ASN A 184 48.44 3.41 -12.39
C ASN A 184 48.22 3.69 -13.89
N PRO A 185 49.16 4.36 -14.58
CA PRO A 185 49.06 4.71 -16.01
C PRO A 185 48.76 3.51 -16.93
N LEU A 186 49.34 2.34 -16.62
CA LEU A 186 49.17 1.12 -17.43
C LEU A 186 47.72 0.59 -17.38
N LYS A 187 47.10 0.67 -16.19
CA LYS A 187 45.69 0.27 -15.98
C LYS A 187 44.72 1.27 -16.63
N SER A 188 45.07 2.56 -16.65
CA SER A 188 44.27 3.59 -17.34
C SER A 188 44.31 3.40 -18.86
N ALA A 189 45.48 3.08 -19.44
CA ALA A 189 45.62 2.76 -20.86
C ALA A 189 44.82 1.50 -21.25
N LEU A 190 44.93 0.43 -20.45
CA LEU A 190 44.16 -0.81 -20.64
C LEU A 190 42.64 -0.56 -20.60
N ARG A 191 42.16 0.26 -19.65
CA ARG A 191 40.76 0.66 -19.56
C ARG A 191 40.30 1.45 -20.79
N GLY A 192 41.13 2.38 -21.28
CA GLY A 192 40.85 3.13 -22.51
C GLY A 192 40.72 2.22 -23.73
N SER A 193 41.64 1.26 -23.88
CA SER A 193 41.58 0.24 -24.95
C SER A 193 40.36 -0.67 -24.82
N MET A 194 39.98 -1.06 -23.60
CA MET A 194 38.78 -1.89 -23.36
C MET A 194 37.48 -1.13 -23.67
N MET A 195 37.37 0.14 -23.29
CA MET A 195 36.22 0.99 -23.62
C MET A 195 36.12 1.22 -25.13
N LEU A 196 37.26 1.44 -25.80
CA LEU A 196 37.31 1.59 -27.26
C LEU A 196 36.90 0.28 -27.96
N ALA A 197 37.38 -0.87 -27.50
CA ALA A 197 36.97 -2.17 -28.01
C ALA A 197 35.48 -2.45 -27.80
N LEU A 198 34.93 -2.07 -26.64
CA LEU A 198 33.50 -2.20 -26.35
C LEU A 198 32.63 -1.31 -27.24
N ASP A 199 33.12 -0.15 -27.66
CA ASP A 199 32.34 0.75 -28.53
C ASP A 199 32.47 0.39 -30.02
N THR A 200 33.62 -0.16 -30.44
CA THR A 200 33.94 -0.47 -31.84
C THR A 200 33.59 -1.89 -32.28
N LEU A 201 33.53 -2.87 -31.35
CA LEU A 201 33.21 -4.27 -31.66
C LEU A 201 31.75 -4.60 -31.29
N PRO A 202 30.83 -4.76 -32.28
CA PRO A 202 29.40 -4.95 -32.02
C PRO A 202 29.09 -6.19 -31.16
N GLY A 203 29.88 -7.27 -31.32
CA GLY A 203 29.73 -8.50 -30.53
C GLY A 203 30.06 -8.31 -29.05
N MET A 204 31.11 -7.54 -28.73
CA MET A 204 31.50 -7.24 -27.36
C MET A 204 30.54 -6.25 -26.70
N LYS A 205 30.05 -5.25 -27.44
CA LYS A 205 29.03 -4.30 -26.98
C LYS A 205 27.73 -5.01 -26.59
N LYS A 206 27.25 -5.91 -27.46
CA LYS A 206 26.04 -6.72 -27.22
C LYS A 206 26.21 -7.63 -26.01
N GLU A 207 27.36 -8.27 -25.88
CA GLU A 207 27.69 -9.15 -24.75
C GLU A 207 27.75 -8.37 -23.43
N PHE A 208 28.39 -7.19 -23.42
CA PHE A 208 28.48 -6.31 -22.27
C PHE A 208 27.11 -5.78 -21.84
N ILE A 209 26.30 -5.27 -22.77
CA ILE A 209 24.94 -4.79 -22.49
C ILE A 209 24.08 -5.94 -21.98
N SER A 210 24.14 -7.12 -22.60
CA SER A 210 23.36 -8.29 -22.17
C SER A 210 23.70 -8.75 -20.76
N ARG A 211 24.98 -8.68 -20.35
CA ARG A 211 25.42 -8.98 -18.98
C ARG A 211 25.05 -7.86 -18.00
N ALA A 212 25.26 -6.59 -18.35
CA ALA A 212 24.98 -5.44 -17.50
C ALA A 212 23.47 -5.18 -17.30
N THR A 213 22.63 -5.53 -18.27
CA THR A 213 21.16 -5.49 -18.12
C THR A 213 20.60 -6.81 -17.58
N GLY A 214 21.47 -7.83 -17.45
CA GLY A 214 21.17 -9.23 -17.15
C GLY A 214 20.02 -9.83 -17.95
N LEU A 215 19.93 -9.46 -19.24
CA LEU A 215 19.10 -10.09 -20.26
C LEU A 215 19.68 -11.44 -20.74
N ARG A 216 20.84 -11.85 -20.22
CA ARG A 216 21.43 -13.17 -20.42
C ARG A 216 20.91 -14.15 -19.37
N THR A 217 19.61 -14.44 -19.40
CA THR A 217 19.10 -15.69 -18.82
C THR A 217 19.72 -16.84 -19.63
N PRO A 218 20.20 -17.95 -19.02
CA PRO A 218 20.56 -19.11 -19.81
C PRO A 218 19.34 -19.52 -20.66
N PRO A 219 19.55 -19.99 -21.90
CA PRO A 219 18.45 -20.42 -22.75
C PRO A 219 17.59 -21.42 -21.99
N ALA A 220 16.27 -21.32 -22.15
CA ALA A 220 15.23 -22.19 -21.57
C ALA A 220 15.41 -23.71 -21.86
N LYS A 221 16.53 -24.13 -22.45
CA LYS A 221 16.94 -25.51 -22.72
C LYS A 221 17.56 -26.23 -21.51
N HIS A 222 17.82 -25.57 -20.38
CA HIS A 222 18.36 -26.20 -19.17
C HIS A 222 17.49 -26.02 -17.91
N MET A 223 16.17 -25.80 -18.08
CA MET A 223 15.26 -26.13 -16.97
C MET A 223 15.32 -27.65 -16.78
N PRO A 224 15.66 -28.16 -15.58
CA PRO A 224 15.54 -29.59 -15.30
C PRO A 224 14.14 -30.07 -15.67
N ASP A 225 14.02 -31.28 -16.24
CA ASP A 225 12.70 -31.88 -16.46
C ASP A 225 12.10 -32.24 -15.09
N PHE A 226 11.25 -31.35 -14.57
CA PHE A 226 10.63 -31.49 -13.25
C PHE A 226 9.45 -32.47 -13.22
N ARG A 227 9.16 -33.19 -14.32
CA ARG A 227 8.08 -34.20 -14.37
C ARG A 227 8.39 -35.45 -13.54
N GLY A 228 9.61 -35.59 -13.01
CA GLY A 228 10.05 -36.76 -12.22
C GLY A 228 10.16 -36.57 -10.70
N LEU A 229 10.18 -35.34 -10.18
CA LEU A 229 10.38 -35.05 -8.75
C LEU A 229 9.03 -35.07 -8.01
N GLY A 230 8.42 -36.26 -7.97
CA GLY A 230 7.14 -36.50 -7.32
C GLY A 230 6.82 -37.97 -7.08
N LYS A 231 7.78 -38.89 -7.27
CA LYS A 231 7.58 -40.29 -6.89
C LYS A 231 7.88 -40.46 -5.41
N ALA A 232 6.79 -40.58 -4.64
CA ALA A 232 6.77 -40.83 -3.21
C ALA A 232 7.71 -41.98 -2.81
N ARG A 233 8.53 -41.74 -1.78
CA ARG A 233 9.06 -42.83 -0.94
C ARG A 233 7.92 -43.36 -0.08
N PRO A 234 7.74 -44.69 0.06
CA PRO A 234 6.76 -45.23 0.99
C PRO A 234 7.20 -44.92 2.43
N PRO A 235 6.26 -44.65 3.36
CA PRO A 235 6.60 -44.40 4.75
C PRO A 235 7.15 -45.67 5.40
N LEU A 236 8.20 -45.51 6.21
CA LEU A 236 8.72 -46.55 7.10
C LEU A 236 7.59 -47.03 8.03
N LYS A 237 7.44 -48.35 8.16
CA LYS A 237 6.62 -48.99 9.19
C LYS A 237 7.19 -48.63 10.56
N THR A 238 6.42 -47.95 11.40
CA THR A 238 6.68 -47.86 12.84
C THR A 238 5.84 -48.90 13.55
N ASP A 239 6.53 -49.76 14.28
CA ASP A 239 6.01 -50.88 15.04
C ASP A 239 5.13 -50.43 16.22
N THR A 240 4.23 -51.34 16.56
CA THR A 240 3.24 -51.31 17.61
C THR A 240 3.84 -51.25 19.02
N GLY A 241 3.26 -50.41 19.89
CA GLY A 241 3.57 -50.38 21.32
C GLY A 241 2.35 -49.92 22.13
N ARG A 242 1.82 -50.83 22.96
CA ARG A 242 0.60 -50.73 23.77
C ARG A 242 0.70 -49.68 24.90
N SER A 243 -0.47 -49.15 25.26
CA SER A 243 -0.85 -48.19 26.33
C SER A 243 -0.32 -48.48 27.76
N PRO A 244 -0.45 -47.54 28.74
CA PRO A 244 -1.74 -47.42 29.45
C PRO A 244 -2.22 -45.98 29.79
N ALA A 245 -3.50 -45.75 29.46
CA ALA A 245 -4.60 -45.28 30.31
C ALA A 245 -4.57 -43.95 31.13
N ARG A 246 -5.59 -43.14 30.80
CA ARG A 246 -6.53 -42.34 31.64
C ARG A 246 -6.19 -40.87 32.01
N GLY A 247 -7.09 -39.99 31.55
CA GLY A 247 -7.45 -38.73 32.23
C GLY A 247 -8.28 -37.76 31.39
N GLY A 248 -9.62 -37.87 31.43
CA GLY A 248 -10.56 -36.76 31.15
C GLY A 248 -11.02 -36.54 29.71
N SER A 249 -12.12 -37.19 29.31
CA SER A 249 -12.86 -36.89 28.08
C SER A 249 -13.73 -35.63 28.25
N GLY A 250 -13.28 -34.50 27.69
CA GLY A 250 -14.17 -33.42 27.28
C GLY A 250 -14.45 -33.60 25.80
N ALA A 251 -15.62 -34.12 25.42
CA ALA A 251 -16.03 -34.13 24.02
C ALA A 251 -16.08 -32.67 23.53
N SER A 252 -15.21 -32.33 22.57
CA SER A 252 -15.22 -31.01 21.93
C SER A 252 -16.58 -30.81 21.26
N ARG A 253 -17.46 -30.03 21.89
CA ARG A 253 -18.73 -29.59 21.30
C ARG A 253 -18.42 -28.88 19.97
N ALA A 254 -19.20 -29.17 18.93
CA ALA A 254 -19.08 -28.46 17.67
C ALA A 254 -19.34 -26.95 17.89
N PRO A 255 -18.60 -26.05 17.22
CA PRO A 255 -18.79 -24.62 17.40
C PRO A 255 -20.21 -24.21 16.99
N ASP A 256 -20.77 -23.21 17.67
CA ASP A 256 -22.15 -22.75 17.44
C ASP A 256 -22.31 -22.08 16.06
N THR A 257 -21.23 -21.58 15.46
CA THR A 257 -21.22 -21.01 14.12
C THR A 257 -19.87 -21.16 13.42
N GLU A 258 -19.82 -21.02 12.09
CA GLU A 258 -18.54 -20.96 11.37
C GLU A 258 -17.86 -19.60 11.57
N LEU A 259 -18.62 -18.51 11.47
CA LEU A 259 -18.12 -17.15 11.60
C LEU A 259 -18.85 -16.36 12.68
N LEU A 260 -18.10 -15.86 13.66
CA LEU A 260 -18.57 -14.83 14.57
C LEU A 260 -18.01 -13.48 14.12
N ILE A 261 -18.86 -12.52 13.81
CA ILE A 261 -18.47 -11.18 13.35
C ILE A 261 -18.84 -10.18 14.45
N THR A 262 -17.96 -9.25 14.76
CA THR A 262 -18.19 -8.21 15.78
C THR A 262 -18.20 -6.83 15.13
N GLY A 263 -19.19 -6.00 15.49
CA GLY A 263 -19.44 -4.69 14.91
C GLY A 263 -20.39 -4.75 13.72
N GLY A 264 -21.62 -4.26 13.90
CA GLY A 264 -22.68 -4.10 12.89
C GLY A 264 -22.61 -2.78 12.14
N GLY A 265 -21.41 -2.27 11.84
CA GLY A 265 -21.21 -1.12 10.95
C GLY A 265 -21.25 -1.49 9.47
N VAL A 266 -20.81 -0.57 8.60
CA VAL A 266 -20.72 -0.81 7.15
C VAL A 266 -19.92 -2.08 6.83
N ILE A 267 -18.72 -2.22 7.41
CA ILE A 267 -17.82 -3.33 7.11
C ILE A 267 -18.35 -4.67 7.66
N GLY A 268 -18.89 -4.67 8.87
CA GLY A 268 -19.37 -5.91 9.48
C GLY A 268 -20.65 -6.45 8.85
N ASN A 269 -21.61 -5.57 8.49
CA ASN A 269 -22.78 -6.01 7.71
C ASN A 269 -22.38 -6.51 6.32
N ALA A 270 -21.44 -5.83 5.65
CA ALA A 270 -20.92 -6.30 4.36
C ALA A 270 -20.25 -7.68 4.50
N MET A 271 -19.43 -7.90 5.53
CA MET A 271 -18.81 -9.20 5.80
C MET A 271 -19.86 -10.29 6.06
N ALA A 272 -20.90 -10.00 6.86
CA ALA A 272 -21.97 -10.96 7.15
C ALA A 272 -22.75 -11.36 5.89
N LEU A 273 -23.09 -10.37 5.05
CA LEU A 273 -23.78 -10.60 3.78
C LEU A 273 -22.91 -11.37 2.77
N LEU A 274 -21.61 -11.07 2.68
CA LEU A 274 -20.67 -11.81 1.84
C LEU A 274 -20.51 -13.26 2.32
N ALA A 275 -20.43 -13.48 3.63
CA ALA A 275 -20.38 -14.82 4.20
C ALA A 275 -21.66 -15.61 3.87
N ALA A 276 -22.83 -15.00 4.07
CA ALA A 276 -24.11 -15.64 3.78
C ALA A 276 -24.29 -15.95 2.28
N SER A 277 -23.86 -15.06 1.37
CA SER A 277 -23.91 -15.32 -0.07
C SER A 277 -22.96 -16.43 -0.51
N ALA A 278 -21.91 -16.69 0.27
CA ALA A 278 -21.03 -17.84 0.10
C ALA A 278 -21.54 -19.13 0.76
N GLY A 279 -22.71 -19.10 1.42
CA GLY A 279 -23.29 -20.23 2.16
C GLY A 279 -22.63 -20.49 3.51
N ILE A 280 -21.95 -19.50 4.08
CA ILE A 280 -21.27 -19.59 5.37
C ILE A 280 -22.18 -19.01 6.45
N GLU A 281 -22.54 -19.84 7.44
CA GLU A 281 -23.33 -19.39 8.59
C GLU A 281 -22.54 -18.42 9.46
N CYS A 282 -23.21 -17.35 9.90
CA CYS A 282 -22.57 -16.38 10.77
C CYS A 282 -23.49 -15.79 11.84
N ILE A 283 -22.87 -15.41 12.94
CA ILE A 283 -23.47 -14.63 14.02
C ILE A 283 -22.80 -13.25 14.01
N LEU A 284 -23.59 -12.18 13.97
CA LEU A 284 -23.13 -10.80 14.09
C LEU A 284 -23.43 -10.27 15.50
N VAL A 285 -22.40 -9.81 16.19
CA VAL A 285 -22.49 -9.17 17.51
C VAL A 285 -22.37 -7.65 17.32
N GLU A 286 -23.38 -6.92 17.75
CA GLU A 286 -23.41 -5.45 17.71
C GLU A 286 -23.64 -4.89 19.11
N ARG A 287 -22.79 -3.93 19.51
CA ARG A 287 -22.82 -3.33 20.85
C ARG A 287 -24.07 -2.48 21.10
N ASN A 288 -24.64 -1.88 20.05
CA ASN A 288 -25.81 -1.02 20.16
C ASN A 288 -27.11 -1.82 19.98
N ARG A 289 -28.15 -1.48 20.76
CA ARG A 289 -29.52 -2.02 20.57
C ARG A 289 -30.35 -1.21 19.59
N ARG A 290 -29.93 0.02 19.27
CA ARG A 290 -30.76 0.95 18.50
C ARG A 290 -30.98 0.39 17.09
N PRO A 291 -32.21 0.38 16.56
CA PRO A 291 -32.42 0.22 15.12
C PRO A 291 -31.69 1.38 14.44
N ALA A 292 -30.88 1.13 13.40
CA ALA A 292 -30.12 2.24 12.81
C ALA A 292 -31.02 3.37 12.34
N ALA A 293 -32.31 3.11 12.02
CA ALA A 293 -33.35 4.09 11.70
C ALA A 293 -33.33 5.37 12.55
N GLU A 294 -33.16 5.26 13.87
CA GLU A 294 -33.11 6.41 14.79
C GLU A 294 -31.71 7.04 14.85
N ALA A 295 -30.66 6.28 14.54
CA ALA A 295 -29.31 6.83 14.32
C ALA A 295 -29.15 7.45 12.91
N ARG A 296 -30.12 7.29 11.99
CA ARG A 296 -30.03 7.78 10.61
C ARG A 296 -30.08 9.30 10.53
N THR A 297 -30.70 9.99 11.49
CA THR A 297 -30.95 11.43 11.38
C THR A 297 -29.78 12.31 11.81
N GLU A 298 -28.74 11.74 12.41
CA GLU A 298 -27.68 12.53 13.06
C GLU A 298 -26.29 12.37 12.46
N ASP A 299 -25.98 11.37 11.62
CA ASP A 299 -24.61 11.17 11.11
C ASP A 299 -24.33 12.00 9.84
N ALA A 300 -23.51 13.05 9.98
CA ALA A 300 -23.13 13.94 8.88
C ALA A 300 -21.97 13.39 8.01
N ARG A 301 -21.47 12.18 8.31
CA ARG A 301 -20.36 11.58 7.54
C ARG A 301 -20.84 11.13 6.17
N MET A 302 -19.98 11.35 5.19
CA MET A 302 -20.19 10.90 3.81
C MET A 302 -19.04 10.00 3.40
N LEU A 303 -19.37 9.01 2.56
CA LEU A 303 -18.42 8.04 2.05
C LEU A 303 -18.25 8.26 0.55
N ALA A 304 -17.02 8.46 0.12
CA ALA A 304 -16.64 8.40 -1.28
C ALA A 304 -16.44 6.94 -1.68
N LEU A 305 -17.45 6.32 -2.28
CA LEU A 305 -17.45 4.93 -2.71
C LEU A 305 -16.82 4.77 -4.10
N THR A 306 -15.76 3.98 -4.15
CA THR A 306 -15.08 3.62 -5.41
C THR A 306 -15.92 2.65 -6.24
N PRO A 307 -15.67 2.53 -7.56
CA PRO A 307 -16.29 1.51 -8.41
C PRO A 307 -16.15 0.08 -7.86
N ALA A 308 -15.00 -0.24 -7.28
CA ALA A 308 -14.77 -1.55 -6.64
C ALA A 308 -15.70 -1.79 -5.45
N SER A 309 -15.84 -0.82 -4.56
CA SER A 309 -16.79 -0.87 -3.45
C SER A 309 -18.22 -0.96 -3.94
N GLY A 310 -18.57 -0.23 -5.02
CA GLY A 310 -19.86 -0.34 -5.70
C GLY A 310 -20.17 -1.79 -6.07
N LYS A 311 -19.26 -2.48 -6.78
CA LYS A 311 -19.42 -3.90 -7.14
C LYS A 311 -19.66 -4.80 -5.92
N ILE A 312 -18.91 -4.59 -4.83
CA ILE A 312 -19.08 -5.35 -3.59
C ILE A 312 -20.49 -5.12 -3.02
N LEU A 313 -20.92 -3.86 -2.90
CA LEU A 313 -22.23 -3.50 -2.37
C LEU A 313 -23.39 -4.00 -3.25
N THR A 314 -23.23 -3.99 -4.58
CA THR A 314 -24.19 -4.56 -5.53
C THR A 314 -24.29 -6.08 -5.35
N SER A 315 -23.17 -6.77 -5.13
CA SER A 315 -23.19 -8.23 -4.97
C SER A 315 -23.95 -8.71 -3.73
N VAL A 316 -23.96 -7.89 -2.68
CA VAL A 316 -24.70 -8.15 -1.44
C VAL A 316 -26.09 -7.51 -1.41
N GLN A 317 -26.60 -7.04 -2.55
CA GLN A 317 -27.91 -6.39 -2.69
C GLN A 317 -28.10 -5.10 -1.87
N ALA A 318 -27.02 -4.54 -1.31
CA ALA A 318 -27.10 -3.31 -0.51
C ALA A 318 -27.17 -2.07 -1.38
N TRP A 319 -26.49 -2.05 -2.53
CA TRP A 319 -26.54 -0.90 -3.45
C TRP A 319 -27.96 -0.61 -3.93
N GLN A 320 -28.74 -1.66 -4.18
CA GLN A 320 -30.11 -1.61 -4.68
C GLN A 320 -31.12 -1.13 -3.61
N GLN A 321 -30.73 -1.09 -2.34
CA GLN A 321 -31.55 -0.52 -1.27
C GLN A 321 -31.41 1.00 -1.15
N LEU A 322 -30.42 1.59 -1.84
CA LEU A 322 -30.25 3.04 -1.91
C LEU A 322 -31.14 3.60 -3.02
N ALA A 323 -31.80 4.74 -2.76
CA ALA A 323 -32.54 5.43 -3.78
C ALA A 323 -31.58 6.21 -4.70
N GLU A 324 -31.82 6.20 -6.01
CA GLU A 324 -30.92 6.84 -6.98
C GLU A 324 -30.74 8.34 -6.69
N GLN A 325 -31.78 9.01 -6.19
CA GLN A 325 -31.74 10.42 -5.81
C GLN A 325 -30.91 10.73 -4.56
N ASP A 326 -30.38 9.73 -3.87
CA ASP A 326 -29.52 9.90 -2.68
C ASP A 326 -28.04 9.64 -2.98
N ILE A 327 -27.71 9.23 -4.21
CA ILE A 327 -26.36 8.83 -4.62
C ILE A 327 -25.72 9.94 -5.46
N GLY A 328 -24.77 10.66 -4.87
CA GLY A 328 -23.98 11.65 -5.60
C GLY A 328 -23.01 10.99 -6.56
N LEU A 329 -22.89 11.51 -7.78
CA LEU A 329 -21.94 11.02 -8.79
C LEU A 329 -20.80 12.02 -8.95
N PHE A 330 -19.56 11.54 -9.02
CA PHE A 330 -18.44 12.39 -9.44
C PHE A 330 -17.60 11.75 -10.55
N ARG A 331 -17.43 12.51 -11.63
CA ARG A 331 -16.65 12.12 -12.81
C ARG A 331 -15.27 12.73 -12.82
N GLN A 332 -15.13 13.88 -12.16
CA GLN A 332 -13.88 14.62 -12.12
C GLN A 332 -13.47 14.91 -10.69
N MET A 333 -12.17 15.09 -10.48
CA MET A 333 -11.62 15.59 -9.24
C MET A 333 -10.66 16.74 -9.53
N HIS A 334 -10.85 17.88 -8.87
CA HIS A 334 -10.00 19.05 -8.98
C HIS A 334 -9.37 19.34 -7.62
N VAL A 335 -8.03 19.38 -7.58
CA VAL A 335 -7.26 19.59 -6.36
C VAL A 335 -6.34 20.79 -6.54
N TRP A 336 -6.34 21.75 -5.63
CA TRP A 336 -5.46 22.92 -5.70
C TRP A 336 -5.04 23.36 -4.30
N ASP A 337 -4.26 24.43 -4.20
CA ASP A 337 -3.68 24.91 -2.94
C ASP A 337 -3.84 26.42 -2.80
N GLU A 338 -3.96 26.91 -1.56
CA GLU A 338 -4.14 28.34 -1.27
C GLU A 338 -2.95 29.24 -1.66
N ASN A 339 -1.72 28.70 -1.68
CA ASN A 339 -0.48 29.46 -1.84
C ASN A 339 0.22 29.22 -3.19
N GLY A 340 -0.36 28.43 -4.09
CA GLY A 340 0.26 28.10 -5.38
C GLY A 340 -0.73 28.10 -6.54
N SER A 341 -0.20 28.29 -7.76
CA SER A 341 -0.99 28.29 -8.99
C SER A 341 -1.19 26.89 -9.59
N GLY A 342 -0.53 25.86 -9.05
CA GLY A 342 -0.68 24.49 -9.51
C GLY A 342 -1.98 23.85 -9.04
N SER A 343 -2.65 23.15 -9.94
CA SER A 343 -3.79 22.29 -9.63
C SER A 343 -3.60 20.90 -10.23
N LEU A 344 -4.32 19.90 -9.72
CA LEU A 344 -4.42 18.56 -10.29
C LEU A 344 -5.86 18.35 -10.76
N PHE A 345 -6.01 17.87 -11.99
CA PHE A 345 -7.31 17.51 -12.55
C PHE A 345 -7.33 16.03 -12.90
N PHE A 346 -8.32 15.30 -12.41
CA PHE A 346 -8.56 13.91 -12.73
C PHE A 346 -9.92 13.77 -13.40
N ASP A 347 -10.02 12.94 -14.43
CA ASP A 347 -11.26 12.68 -15.16
C ASP A 347 -11.44 11.16 -15.33
N SER A 348 -12.64 10.64 -15.06
CA SER A 348 -12.96 9.23 -15.28
C SER A 348 -12.79 8.81 -16.74
N ALA A 349 -12.98 9.72 -17.69
CA ALA A 349 -12.78 9.47 -19.11
C ALA A 349 -11.33 9.06 -19.44
N ASP A 350 -10.34 9.58 -18.71
CA ASP A 350 -8.91 9.29 -18.90
C ASP A 350 -8.55 7.81 -18.67
N ILE A 351 -9.37 7.10 -17.88
CA ILE A 351 -9.21 5.68 -17.55
C ILE A 351 -10.36 4.82 -18.08
N GLY A 352 -11.22 5.38 -18.93
CA GLY A 352 -12.33 4.68 -19.58
C GLY A 352 -13.44 4.27 -18.62
N LEU A 353 -13.71 5.05 -17.57
CA LEU A 353 -14.78 4.81 -16.61
C LEU A 353 -15.93 5.81 -16.75
N PRO A 354 -17.17 5.39 -16.42
CA PRO A 354 -18.33 6.30 -16.41
C PRO A 354 -18.29 7.34 -15.27
N ALA A 355 -17.57 7.03 -14.18
CA ALA A 355 -17.35 7.90 -13.03
C ALA A 355 -16.13 7.44 -12.21
N LEU A 356 -15.55 8.36 -11.44
CA LEU A 356 -14.48 8.06 -10.49
C LEU A 356 -15.03 7.43 -9.20
N GLY A 357 -16.28 7.72 -8.86
CA GLY A 357 -16.97 7.13 -7.72
C GLY A 357 -18.31 7.79 -7.43
N HIS A 358 -18.86 7.45 -6.26
CA HIS A 358 -20.11 7.99 -5.77
C HIS A 358 -19.96 8.53 -4.34
N ILE A 359 -20.71 9.56 -3.99
CA ILE A 359 -20.79 10.10 -2.63
C ILE A 359 -22.10 9.64 -2.02
N VAL A 360 -22.03 8.91 -0.91
CA VAL A 360 -23.21 8.39 -0.21
C VAL A 360 -23.12 8.75 1.27
N PRO A 361 -24.16 9.37 1.86
CA PRO A 361 -24.26 9.55 3.31
C PRO A 361 -24.11 8.21 4.06
N GLN A 362 -23.27 8.19 5.09
CA GLN A 362 -22.91 6.95 5.79
C GLN A 362 -24.11 6.26 6.45
N ASN A 363 -25.03 7.05 7.03
CA ASN A 363 -26.31 6.63 7.58
C ASN A 363 -27.17 5.86 6.56
N LEU A 364 -27.25 6.36 5.32
CA LEU A 364 -28.03 5.72 4.26
C LEU A 364 -27.41 4.39 3.84
N LEU A 365 -26.09 4.34 3.66
CA LEU A 365 -25.40 3.09 3.36
C LEU A 365 -25.53 2.05 4.47
N ALA A 366 -25.43 2.47 5.74
CA ALA A 366 -25.63 1.59 6.88
C ALA A 366 -27.06 1.03 6.90
N GLY A 367 -28.07 1.88 6.68
CA GLY A 367 -29.46 1.46 6.56
C GLY A 367 -29.70 0.48 5.41
N ALA A 368 -29.11 0.74 4.24
CA ALA A 368 -29.17 -0.13 3.08
C ALA A 368 -28.59 -1.53 3.34
N LEU A 369 -27.43 -1.61 4.02
CA LEU A 369 -26.81 -2.87 4.41
C LEU A 369 -27.63 -3.64 5.45
N GLU A 370 -28.24 -2.93 6.40
CA GLU A 370 -29.15 -3.56 7.37
C GLU A 370 -30.40 -4.12 6.72
N SER A 371 -31.02 -3.37 5.80
CA SER A 371 -32.19 -3.83 5.03
C SER A 371 -31.84 -5.06 4.21
N ALA A 372 -30.69 -5.05 3.51
CA ALA A 372 -30.19 -6.21 2.78
C ALA A 372 -29.96 -7.41 3.71
N ARG A 373 -29.37 -7.20 4.89
CA ARG A 373 -29.12 -8.26 5.88
C ARG A 373 -30.41 -8.85 6.44
N ALA A 374 -31.41 -8.02 6.72
CA ALA A 374 -32.70 -8.46 7.24
C ALA A 374 -33.45 -9.38 6.25
N ALA A 375 -33.19 -9.23 4.94
CA ALA A 375 -33.78 -10.07 3.90
C ALA A 375 -33.09 -11.43 3.73
N VAL A 376 -31.92 -11.66 4.34
CA VAL A 376 -31.13 -12.88 4.16
C VAL A 376 -31.31 -13.83 5.37
N PRO A 377 -31.90 -15.03 5.18
CA PRO A 377 -31.95 -16.03 6.23
C PRO A 377 -30.55 -16.59 6.52
N GLY A 378 -30.27 -16.94 7.78
CA GLY A 378 -28.98 -17.54 8.19
C GLY A 378 -27.97 -16.57 8.80
N ILE A 379 -28.30 -15.27 8.90
CA ILE A 379 -27.51 -14.29 9.66
C ILE A 379 -28.21 -13.99 10.98
N SER A 380 -27.66 -14.50 12.08
CA SER A 380 -28.17 -14.21 13.42
C SER A 380 -27.51 -12.96 14.00
N VAL A 381 -28.28 -12.09 14.66
CA VAL A 381 -27.74 -10.85 15.24
C VAL A 381 -27.95 -10.83 16.76
N HIS A 382 -26.87 -10.64 17.49
CA HIS A 382 -26.86 -10.40 18.92
C HIS A 382 -26.58 -8.91 19.17
N ALA A 383 -27.64 -8.13 19.37
CA ALA A 383 -27.55 -6.69 19.59
C ALA A 383 -27.45 -6.33 21.09
N GLY A 384 -26.85 -5.18 21.40
CA GLY A 384 -26.70 -4.69 22.77
C GLY A 384 -25.62 -5.39 23.60
N VAL A 385 -24.68 -6.07 22.95
CA VAL A 385 -23.65 -6.88 23.60
C VAL A 385 -22.33 -6.72 22.88
N GLU A 386 -21.23 -6.82 23.63
CA GLU A 386 -19.88 -6.78 23.08
C GLU A 386 -19.00 -7.92 23.63
N PRO A 387 -17.91 -8.29 22.93
CA PRO A 387 -16.96 -9.28 23.44
C PRO A 387 -16.28 -8.80 24.73
N ALA A 388 -16.38 -9.59 25.79
CA ALA A 388 -15.74 -9.32 27.09
C ALA A 388 -14.47 -10.16 27.28
N ARG A 389 -14.48 -11.42 26.84
CA ARG A 389 -13.35 -12.34 26.97
C ARG A 389 -13.23 -13.25 25.75
N LEU A 390 -11.99 -13.56 25.38
CA LEU A 390 -11.66 -14.52 24.33
C LEU A 390 -10.89 -15.70 24.95
N SER A 391 -11.21 -16.90 24.50
CA SER A 391 -10.39 -18.09 24.73
C SER A 391 -10.44 -18.98 23.50
N ASP A 392 -9.29 -19.28 22.91
CA ASP A 392 -9.20 -20.18 21.77
C ASP A 392 -8.82 -21.61 22.18
N THR A 393 -9.27 -22.55 21.37
CA THR A 393 -8.88 -23.95 21.39
C THR A 393 -8.29 -24.33 20.03
N ALA A 394 -7.84 -25.57 19.90
CA ALA A 394 -7.30 -26.07 18.64
C ALA A 394 -8.29 -25.97 17.47
N ASN A 395 -9.61 -25.98 17.70
CA ASN A 395 -10.65 -26.08 16.66
C ASN A 395 -11.73 -24.96 16.69
N ALA A 396 -11.80 -24.17 17.76
CA ALA A 396 -12.78 -23.10 17.91
C ALA A 396 -12.25 -21.95 18.76
N ILE A 397 -12.83 -20.75 18.59
CA ILE A 397 -12.69 -19.62 19.50
C ILE A 397 -14.00 -19.42 20.27
N ASN A 398 -13.89 -19.37 21.59
CA ASN A 398 -15.00 -19.10 22.49
C ASN A 398 -14.95 -17.63 22.90
N VAL A 399 -16.08 -16.96 22.77
CA VAL A 399 -16.25 -15.54 23.09
C VAL A 399 -17.30 -15.41 24.17
N THR A 400 -16.90 -14.92 25.33
CA THR A 400 -17.84 -14.51 26.39
C THR A 400 -18.28 -13.08 26.08
N LEU A 401 -19.59 -12.89 25.94
CA LEU A 401 -20.22 -11.59 25.71
C LEU A 401 -20.41 -10.84 27.04
N SER A 402 -20.65 -9.53 26.95
CA SER A 402 -20.82 -8.64 28.10
C SER A 402 -22.01 -8.98 29.01
N ASP A 403 -22.99 -9.75 28.52
CA ASP A 403 -24.13 -10.23 29.30
C ASP A 403 -23.92 -11.66 29.86
N GLY A 404 -22.72 -12.21 29.73
CA GLY A 404 -22.35 -13.53 30.23
C GLY A 404 -22.66 -14.69 29.29
N ARG A 405 -23.35 -14.46 28.15
CA ARG A 405 -23.51 -15.50 27.13
C ARG A 405 -22.16 -15.91 26.54
N GLU A 406 -22.00 -17.18 26.24
CA GLU A 406 -20.84 -17.70 25.53
C GLU A 406 -21.24 -18.12 24.12
N VAL A 407 -20.44 -17.72 23.13
CA VAL A 407 -20.62 -18.08 21.73
C VAL A 407 -19.32 -18.67 21.21
N SER A 408 -19.38 -19.85 20.61
CA SER A 408 -18.24 -20.52 20.00
C SER A 408 -18.28 -20.44 18.47
N ALA A 409 -17.13 -20.19 17.84
CA ALA A 409 -17.02 -20.11 16.39
C ALA A 409 -15.73 -20.74 15.85
N LYS A 410 -15.68 -21.13 14.58
CA LYS A 410 -14.41 -21.54 13.95
C LYS A 410 -13.47 -20.35 13.78
N LEU A 411 -14.00 -19.17 13.41
CA LEU A 411 -13.26 -17.93 13.23
C LEU A 411 -14.03 -16.72 13.78
N LEU A 412 -13.34 -15.84 14.51
CA LEU A 412 -13.82 -14.53 14.93
C LEU A 412 -13.30 -13.44 13.99
N VAL A 413 -14.19 -12.59 13.48
CA VAL A 413 -13.87 -11.44 12.64
C VAL A 413 -14.18 -10.15 13.40
N ALA A 414 -13.18 -9.30 13.57
CA ALA A 414 -13.30 -7.98 14.17
C ALA A 414 -13.57 -6.93 13.11
N ALA A 415 -14.78 -6.38 13.11
CA ALA A 415 -15.23 -5.25 12.30
C ALA A 415 -15.80 -4.12 13.18
N ASP A 416 -15.38 -4.08 14.45
CA ASP A 416 -15.85 -3.20 15.53
C ASP A 416 -15.10 -1.85 15.60
N GLY A 417 -14.52 -1.44 14.48
CA GLY A 417 -13.98 -0.09 14.25
C GLY A 417 -12.66 0.23 14.95
N ALA A 418 -12.27 1.50 14.92
CA ALA A 418 -10.97 1.96 15.43
C ALA A 418 -10.77 1.65 16.92
N GLY A 419 -11.86 1.61 17.70
CA GLY A 419 -11.88 1.23 19.11
C GLY A 419 -11.93 -0.27 19.40
N SER A 420 -11.72 -1.14 18.39
CA SER A 420 -11.94 -2.58 18.46
C SER A 420 -11.59 -3.23 19.80
N LYS A 421 -12.59 -3.84 20.44
CA LYS A 421 -12.44 -4.58 21.69
C LYS A 421 -11.81 -5.94 21.43
N VAL A 422 -12.17 -6.59 20.32
CA VAL A 422 -11.57 -7.87 19.91
C VAL A 422 -10.06 -7.72 19.70
N ARG A 423 -9.63 -6.65 19.03
CA ARG A 423 -8.19 -6.38 18.83
C ARG A 423 -7.43 -6.25 20.15
N GLN A 424 -8.02 -5.55 21.12
CA GLN A 424 -7.44 -5.38 22.46
C GLN A 424 -7.35 -6.73 23.20
N LEU A 425 -8.44 -7.50 23.21
CA LEU A 425 -8.50 -8.81 23.86
C LEU A 425 -7.55 -9.83 23.22
N ALA A 426 -7.33 -9.75 21.90
CA ALA A 426 -6.38 -10.58 21.17
C ALA A 426 -4.91 -10.15 21.35
N GLY A 427 -4.63 -9.07 22.10
CA GLY A 427 -3.27 -8.58 22.34
C GLY A 427 -2.58 -8.09 21.06
N ILE A 428 -3.34 -7.57 20.09
CA ILE A 428 -2.79 -7.07 18.83
C ILE A 428 -2.49 -5.57 18.97
N GLY A 429 -1.21 -5.21 18.89
CA GLY A 429 -0.77 -3.82 18.98
C GLY A 429 -1.32 -2.96 17.83
N TYR A 430 -1.75 -1.74 18.16
CA TYR A 430 -2.37 -0.78 17.23
C TYR A 430 -1.70 0.60 17.38
N PRO A 431 -0.49 0.79 16.82
CA PRO A 431 0.17 2.09 16.86
C PRO A 431 -0.70 3.15 16.18
N VAL A 432 -1.09 4.16 16.95
CA VAL A 432 -1.87 5.30 16.47
C VAL A 432 -0.95 6.50 16.32
N HIS A 433 -1.02 7.12 15.16
CA HIS A 433 -0.42 8.43 14.88
C HIS A 433 -1.56 9.45 14.80
N GLN A 434 -1.61 10.36 15.77
CA GLN A 434 -2.58 11.45 15.78
C GLN A 434 -2.04 12.60 14.94
N TYR A 435 -2.84 13.11 14.00
CA TYR A 435 -2.43 14.24 13.16
C TYR A 435 -2.58 15.59 13.86
N ARG A 436 -3.10 15.62 15.10
CA ARG A 436 -3.53 16.85 15.80
C ARG A 436 -4.41 17.74 14.91
N GLN A 437 -5.24 17.09 14.09
CA GLN A 437 -6.23 17.71 13.22
C GLN A 437 -7.60 17.10 13.53
N THR A 438 -8.63 17.90 13.32
CA THR A 438 -10.04 17.53 13.46
C THR A 438 -10.73 17.84 12.14
N ALA A 439 -11.54 16.90 11.63
CA ALA A 439 -12.37 17.14 10.47
C ALA A 439 -13.74 17.65 10.90
N VAL A 440 -14.14 18.82 10.40
CA VAL A 440 -15.51 19.33 10.43
C VAL A 440 -16.22 18.87 9.16
N ALA A 441 -17.32 18.14 9.32
CA ALA A 441 -18.10 17.61 8.22
C ALA A 441 -19.56 18.07 8.29
N GLY A 442 -20.18 18.23 7.14
CA GLY A 442 -21.57 18.64 7.00
C GLY A 442 -22.01 18.70 5.54
N ILE A 443 -23.29 18.91 5.32
CA ILE A 443 -23.84 19.13 3.97
C ILE A 443 -24.11 20.62 3.81
N VAL A 444 -23.69 21.20 2.68
CA VAL A 444 -23.94 22.59 2.36
C VAL A 444 -24.63 22.71 1.01
N ARG A 445 -25.42 23.78 0.86
CA ARG A 445 -26.00 24.18 -0.42
C ARG A 445 -25.15 25.31 -1.02
N THR A 446 -24.79 25.18 -2.29
CA THR A 446 -24.03 26.16 -3.06
C THR A 446 -24.92 26.87 -4.08
N GLU A 447 -24.56 28.10 -4.41
CA GLU A 447 -25.23 28.89 -5.45
C GLU A 447 -25.11 28.23 -6.84
N LEU A 448 -23.92 27.74 -7.17
CA LEU A 448 -23.64 27.09 -8.45
C LEU A 448 -23.68 25.56 -8.35
N ASP A 449 -23.98 24.93 -9.48
CA ASP A 449 -23.92 23.48 -9.66
C ASP A 449 -22.47 22.98 -9.47
N HIS A 450 -22.29 21.92 -8.68
CA HIS A 450 -20.98 21.33 -8.47
C HIS A 450 -20.39 20.66 -9.73
N GLY A 451 -21.18 20.41 -10.78
CA GLY A 451 -20.76 19.90 -12.08
C GLY A 451 -20.23 18.46 -12.03
N GLN A 452 -20.67 17.69 -11.03
CA GLN A 452 -20.14 16.37 -10.68
C GLN A 452 -18.60 16.32 -10.51
N VAL A 453 -18.01 17.41 -10.00
CA VAL A 453 -16.58 17.52 -9.72
C VAL A 453 -16.33 17.51 -8.22
N ALA A 454 -15.60 16.51 -7.73
CA ALA A 454 -15.06 16.51 -6.37
C ALA A 454 -13.92 17.53 -6.29
N ARG A 455 -14.05 18.51 -5.41
CA ARG A 455 -13.08 19.61 -5.29
C ARG A 455 -12.37 19.55 -3.96
N GLN A 456 -11.05 19.72 -3.95
CA GLN A 456 -10.27 19.75 -2.73
C GLN A 456 -9.23 20.86 -2.78
N ARG A 457 -9.31 21.79 -1.85
CA ARG A 457 -8.31 22.84 -1.66
C ARG A 457 -7.44 22.50 -0.46
N PHE A 458 -6.13 22.56 -0.61
CA PHE A 458 -5.20 22.50 0.51
C PHE A 458 -5.03 23.90 1.09
N LEU A 459 -5.44 24.07 2.34
CA LEU A 459 -5.23 25.27 3.13
C LEU A 459 -4.00 25.09 4.03
N SER A 460 -3.54 26.19 4.62
CA SER A 460 -2.38 26.18 5.54
C SER A 460 -2.58 25.29 6.77
N ASP A 461 -3.81 25.09 7.21
CA ASP A 461 -4.14 24.28 8.39
C ASP A 461 -4.68 22.88 8.06
N GLY A 462 -4.91 22.58 6.78
CA GLY A 462 -5.31 21.27 6.27
C GLY A 462 -6.22 21.33 5.04
N PRO A 463 -6.61 20.17 4.49
CA PRO A 463 -7.48 20.14 3.30
C PRO A 463 -8.94 20.46 3.60
N LEU A 464 -9.56 21.19 2.69
CA LEU A 464 -10.99 21.46 2.58
C LEU A 464 -11.54 20.81 1.31
N ALA A 465 -12.47 19.86 1.45
CA ALA A 465 -13.09 19.15 0.34
C ALA A 465 -14.59 19.48 0.21
N PHE A 466 -15.04 19.64 -1.03
CA PHE A 466 -16.45 19.70 -1.46
C PHE A 466 -16.74 18.50 -2.36
N LEU A 467 -17.60 17.61 -1.89
CA LEU A 467 -17.94 16.33 -2.50
C LEU A 467 -19.34 16.43 -3.11
N PRO A 468 -19.53 16.22 -4.43
CA PRO A 468 -20.82 16.41 -5.08
C PRO A 468 -21.84 15.38 -4.60
N MET A 469 -23.00 15.86 -4.15
CA MET A 469 -24.12 15.01 -3.75
C MET A 469 -25.04 14.73 -4.95
N ALA A 470 -26.18 14.09 -4.69
CA ALA A 470 -27.14 13.78 -5.75
C ALA A 470 -27.85 15.04 -6.29
N ASP A 471 -28.18 15.97 -5.40
CA ASP A 471 -28.68 17.28 -5.79
C ASP A 471 -27.53 18.15 -6.32
N PRO A 472 -27.64 18.74 -7.53
CA PRO A 472 -26.57 19.49 -8.18
C PRO A 472 -26.00 20.67 -7.39
N ASN A 473 -26.79 21.22 -6.45
CA ASN A 473 -26.41 22.36 -5.62
C ASN A 473 -26.04 21.93 -4.19
N HIS A 474 -25.94 20.64 -3.89
CA HIS A 474 -25.53 20.16 -2.57
C HIS A 474 -24.14 19.54 -2.60
N CYS A 475 -23.30 19.96 -1.66
CA CYS A 475 -21.97 19.41 -1.47
C CYS A 475 -21.80 18.88 -0.06
N GLY A 476 -21.18 17.71 0.02
CA GLY A 476 -20.59 17.22 1.24
C GLY A 476 -19.28 17.94 1.55
N VAL A 477 -19.19 18.58 2.70
CA VAL A 477 -17.97 19.27 3.13
C VAL A 477 -17.20 18.40 4.11
N VAL A 478 -15.88 18.35 3.93
CA VAL A 478 -14.94 17.81 4.91
C VAL A 478 -13.77 18.78 5.04
N TRP A 479 -13.72 19.52 6.15
CA TRP A 479 -12.67 20.49 6.46
C TRP A 479 -11.77 19.96 7.56
N SER A 480 -10.56 19.56 7.21
CA SER A 480 -9.54 19.16 8.18
C SER A 480 -8.77 20.39 8.65
N THR A 481 -8.83 20.70 9.94
CA THR A 481 -8.16 21.87 10.53
C THR A 481 -7.63 21.54 11.95
N ALA A 482 -6.94 22.48 12.59
CA ALA A 482 -6.51 22.35 13.98
C ALA A 482 -7.73 22.24 14.94
N PRO A 483 -7.62 21.50 16.06
CA PRO A 483 -8.74 21.28 16.98
C PRO A 483 -9.43 22.56 17.46
N GLY A 484 -8.66 23.60 17.83
CA GLY A 484 -9.25 24.88 18.27
C GLY A 484 -10.05 25.58 17.17
N HIS A 485 -9.55 25.59 15.93
CA HIS A 485 -10.28 26.14 14.80
C HIS A 485 -11.54 25.32 14.51
N ALA A 486 -11.48 23.98 14.61
CA ALA A 486 -12.66 23.14 14.45
C ALA A 486 -13.75 23.46 15.49
N ASP A 487 -13.37 23.72 16.74
CA ASP A 487 -14.30 24.15 17.80
C ASP A 487 -14.94 25.50 17.45
N ASP A 488 -14.15 26.46 16.94
CA ASP A 488 -14.66 27.75 16.48
C ASP A 488 -15.68 27.58 15.33
N LEU A 489 -15.38 26.75 14.33
CA LEU A 489 -16.27 26.50 13.19
C LEU A 489 -17.61 25.86 13.59
N LEU A 490 -17.63 25.04 14.64
CA LEU A 490 -18.85 24.46 15.19
C LEU A 490 -19.67 25.49 15.98
N ALA A 491 -19.00 26.39 16.69
CA ALA A 491 -19.62 27.41 17.51
C ALA A 491 -20.20 28.57 16.68
N MET A 492 -19.72 28.78 15.46
CA MET A 492 -20.24 29.80 14.54
C MET A 492 -21.72 29.59 14.23
N ASP A 493 -22.47 30.71 14.16
CA ASP A 493 -23.80 30.70 13.55
C ASP A 493 -23.71 30.38 12.04
N GLU A 494 -24.87 30.11 11.45
CA GLU A 494 -24.94 29.69 10.05
C GLU A 494 -24.34 30.73 9.09
N THR A 495 -24.68 32.01 9.26
CA THR A 495 -24.23 33.09 8.36
C THR A 495 -22.71 33.30 8.44
N ALA A 496 -22.15 33.26 9.64
CA ALA A 496 -20.70 33.37 9.85
C ALA A 496 -19.97 32.19 9.21
N PHE A 497 -20.47 30.97 9.41
CA PHE A 497 -19.89 29.77 8.82
C PHE A 497 -19.99 29.77 7.28
N GLN A 498 -21.13 30.17 6.70
CA GLN A 498 -21.29 30.32 5.25
C GLN A 498 -20.23 31.24 4.64
N ARG A 499 -20.00 32.39 5.26
CA ARG A 499 -19.00 33.36 4.82
C ARG A 499 -17.58 32.78 4.91
N VAL A 500 -17.20 32.25 6.08
CA VAL A 500 -15.87 31.69 6.32
C VAL A 500 -15.58 30.50 5.39
N LEU A 501 -16.56 29.61 5.21
CA LEU A 501 -16.44 28.47 4.31
C LEU A 501 -16.33 28.91 2.84
N GLY A 502 -17.13 29.90 2.42
CA GLY A 502 -17.07 30.47 1.07
C GLY A 502 -15.71 31.09 0.76
N GLU A 503 -15.18 31.90 1.67
CA GLU A 503 -13.85 32.51 1.58
C GLU A 503 -12.74 31.44 1.54
N ALA A 504 -12.81 30.45 2.43
CA ALA A 504 -11.88 29.33 2.48
C ALA A 504 -11.94 28.45 1.22
N PHE A 505 -13.02 28.50 0.44
CA PHE A 505 -13.19 27.75 -0.81
C PHE A 505 -13.11 28.65 -2.07
N GLU A 506 -12.66 29.90 -1.91
CA GLU A 506 -12.50 30.91 -2.97
C GLU A 506 -13.78 31.17 -3.77
N HIS A 507 -14.95 30.93 -3.17
CA HIS A 507 -16.24 31.03 -3.84
C HIS A 507 -16.30 30.28 -5.18
N THR A 508 -15.57 29.16 -5.30
CA THR A 508 -15.47 28.36 -6.54
C THR A 508 -16.85 27.88 -7.03
N LEU A 509 -17.81 27.73 -6.11
CA LEU A 509 -19.21 27.37 -6.38
C LEU A 509 -20.19 28.50 -6.03
N GLY A 510 -19.72 29.74 -6.09
CA GLY A 510 -20.47 30.94 -5.68
C GLY A 510 -20.63 31.03 -4.16
N ALA A 511 -21.70 31.68 -3.72
CA ALA A 511 -22.03 31.78 -2.30
C ALA A 511 -22.45 30.41 -1.71
N VAL A 512 -22.08 30.16 -0.45
CA VAL A 512 -22.66 29.07 0.34
C VAL A 512 -24.02 29.54 0.84
N ALA A 513 -25.08 28.99 0.26
CA ALA A 513 -26.46 29.44 0.42
C ALA A 513 -27.24 28.74 1.54
N GLY A 514 -26.67 27.68 2.13
CA GLY A 514 -27.29 26.96 3.25
C GLY A 514 -26.34 25.96 3.88
N VAL A 515 -26.48 25.72 5.18
CA VAL A 515 -25.60 24.82 5.93
C VAL A 515 -26.44 23.88 6.80
N GLY A 516 -26.24 22.58 6.62
CA GLY A 516 -26.86 21.56 7.45
C GLY A 516 -26.17 21.40 8.82
N ALA A 517 -26.55 20.35 9.55
CA ALA A 517 -25.87 20.00 10.80
C ALA A 517 -24.37 19.75 10.56
N ARG A 518 -23.53 20.28 11.47
CA ARG A 518 -22.08 20.15 11.43
C ARG A 518 -21.61 19.23 12.54
N GLN A 519 -20.64 18.38 12.23
CA GLN A 519 -20.04 17.44 13.19
C GLN A 519 -18.53 17.45 13.06
N CYS A 520 -17.85 17.18 14.17
CA CYS A 520 -16.39 17.07 14.18
C CYS A 520 -15.92 15.67 14.57
N PHE A 521 -14.83 15.24 13.94
CA PHE A 521 -14.21 13.95 14.23
C PHE A 521 -12.68 14.09 14.28
N PRO A 522 -12.00 13.55 15.29
CA PRO A 522 -10.55 13.62 15.38
C PRO A 522 -9.91 12.76 14.27
N LEU A 523 -8.88 13.31 13.63
CA LEU A 523 -8.16 12.63 12.56
C LEU A 523 -6.97 11.86 13.09
N GLN A 524 -6.94 10.58 12.74
CA GLN A 524 -5.87 9.67 13.13
C GLN A 524 -5.53 8.74 11.99
N ARG A 525 -4.30 8.24 12.01
CA ARG A 525 -3.90 7.08 11.25
C ARG A 525 -3.46 5.99 12.21
N ALA A 526 -3.83 4.77 11.91
CA ALA A 526 -3.37 3.63 12.67
C ALA A 526 -3.30 2.39 11.78
N GLN A 527 -2.43 1.46 12.14
CA GLN A 527 -2.36 0.16 11.47
C GLN A 527 -2.00 -0.91 12.49
N ALA A 528 -2.80 -1.96 12.56
CA ALA A 528 -2.54 -3.08 13.44
C ALA A 528 -1.22 -3.76 13.05
N ARG A 529 -0.40 -4.09 14.07
CA ARG A 529 0.86 -4.81 13.86
C ARG A 529 0.63 -6.17 13.19
N ARG A 530 -0.51 -6.78 13.48
CA ARG A 530 -1.00 -7.99 12.81
C ARG A 530 -2.46 -7.80 12.41
N TYR A 531 -2.86 -8.34 11.27
CA TYR A 531 -4.28 -8.37 10.86
C TYR A 531 -4.97 -9.64 11.33
N CYS A 532 -4.22 -10.62 11.82
CA CYS A 532 -4.77 -11.85 12.36
C CYS A 532 -3.97 -12.38 13.55
N SER A 533 -4.63 -13.17 14.38
CA SER A 533 -4.04 -14.04 15.40
C SER A 533 -4.73 -15.42 15.35
N ASN A 534 -4.52 -16.27 16.36
CA ASN A 534 -5.23 -17.56 16.44
C ASN A 534 -6.74 -17.34 16.34
N ARG A 535 -7.35 -17.85 15.25
CA ARG A 535 -8.79 -17.79 14.99
C ARG A 535 -9.41 -16.39 15.10
N VAL A 536 -8.63 -15.33 14.90
CA VAL A 536 -9.10 -13.94 14.86
C VAL A 536 -8.58 -13.27 13.60
N ALA A 537 -9.46 -12.60 12.86
CA ALA A 537 -9.12 -11.72 11.74
C ALA A 537 -9.67 -10.31 11.99
N LEU A 538 -8.90 -9.28 11.64
CA LEU A 538 -9.31 -7.88 11.73
C LEU A 538 -9.62 -7.36 10.32
N VAL A 539 -10.73 -6.63 10.14
CA VAL A 539 -11.11 -5.99 8.87
C VAL A 539 -11.45 -4.51 9.08
N GLY A 540 -11.21 -3.67 8.05
CA GLY A 540 -11.52 -2.24 8.10
C GLY A 540 -10.86 -1.51 9.27
N ASP A 541 -11.59 -0.59 9.91
CA ASP A 541 -11.09 0.25 11.00
C ASP A 541 -10.58 -0.53 12.23
N ALA A 542 -10.96 -1.79 12.40
CA ALA A 542 -10.35 -2.65 13.42
C ALA A 542 -8.89 -2.98 13.08
N ALA A 543 -8.54 -3.07 11.80
CA ALA A 543 -7.21 -3.40 11.29
C ALA A 543 -6.38 -2.17 10.91
N HIS A 544 -6.99 -1.13 10.37
CA HIS A 544 -6.31 0.09 9.91
C HIS A 544 -7.26 1.27 9.87
N SER A 545 -6.76 2.46 10.18
CA SER A 545 -7.48 3.72 10.06
C SER A 545 -6.62 4.67 9.24
N VAL A 546 -7.23 5.33 8.26
CA VAL A 546 -6.53 6.20 7.30
C VAL A 546 -7.06 7.63 7.38
N HIS A 547 -6.19 8.61 7.10
CA HIS A 547 -6.63 10.01 6.99
C HIS A 547 -7.73 10.12 5.92
N PRO A 548 -8.82 10.87 6.16
CA PRO A 548 -9.94 10.98 5.23
C PRO A 548 -9.63 11.79 3.96
N LEU A 549 -8.35 12.03 3.63
CA LEU A 549 -7.90 12.88 2.52
C LEU A 549 -8.43 12.43 1.15
N ALA A 550 -8.81 11.16 1.01
CA ALA A 550 -9.42 10.61 -0.20
C ALA A 550 -10.70 9.79 0.08
N GLY A 551 -11.25 9.86 1.32
CA GLY A 551 -12.43 9.07 1.69
C GLY A 551 -12.27 7.54 1.59
N LEU A 552 -11.03 7.02 1.56
CA LEU A 552 -10.76 5.62 1.19
C LEU A 552 -10.96 4.59 2.32
N GLY A 553 -11.14 5.00 3.58
CA GLY A 553 -11.18 4.08 4.72
C GLY A 553 -12.22 2.96 4.59
N ALA A 554 -13.47 3.33 4.29
CA ALA A 554 -14.54 2.34 4.08
C ALA A 554 -14.26 1.44 2.85
N ASN A 555 -13.65 1.99 1.79
CA ASN A 555 -13.30 1.22 0.59
C ASN A 555 -12.28 0.12 0.89
N LEU A 556 -11.24 0.45 1.67
CA LEU A 556 -10.24 -0.52 2.11
C LEU A 556 -10.89 -1.62 2.98
N GLY A 557 -11.79 -1.24 3.89
CA GLY A 557 -12.52 -2.20 4.72
C GLY A 557 -13.44 -3.13 3.93
N LEU A 558 -14.13 -2.64 2.90
CA LEU A 558 -14.98 -3.47 2.03
C LEU A 558 -14.13 -4.49 1.25
N LEU A 559 -12.98 -4.06 0.74
CA LEU A 559 -12.02 -4.95 0.08
C LEU A 559 -11.44 -5.99 1.05
N ASP A 560 -11.19 -5.62 2.31
CA ASP A 560 -10.76 -6.56 3.35
C ASP A 560 -11.81 -7.65 3.59
N ALA A 561 -13.08 -7.27 3.73
CA ALA A 561 -14.18 -8.21 3.92
C ALA A 561 -14.33 -9.15 2.71
N ALA A 562 -14.32 -8.61 1.49
CA ALA A 562 -14.39 -9.39 0.26
C ALA A 562 -13.22 -10.38 0.11
N ALA A 563 -11.99 -9.93 0.37
CA ALA A 563 -10.81 -10.78 0.32
C ALA A 563 -10.83 -11.91 1.37
N LEU A 564 -11.21 -11.59 2.61
CA LEU A 564 -11.33 -12.57 3.68
C LEU A 564 -12.39 -13.62 3.33
N CYS A 565 -13.57 -13.18 2.91
CA CYS A 565 -14.67 -14.08 2.51
C CYS A 565 -14.27 -14.97 1.33
N GLN A 566 -13.60 -14.43 0.32
CA GLN A 566 -13.11 -15.20 -0.83
C GLN A 566 -12.13 -16.30 -0.40
N ILE A 567 -11.20 -15.99 0.50
CA ILE A 567 -10.26 -16.97 1.02
C ILE A 567 -10.99 -18.05 1.82
N ILE A 568 -11.90 -17.67 2.72
CA ILE A 568 -12.68 -18.61 3.53
C ILE A 568 -13.47 -19.54 2.61
N ASN A 569 -14.27 -19.00 1.69
CA ASN A 569 -15.09 -19.78 0.77
C ASN A 569 -14.26 -20.79 -0.05
N ARG A 570 -13.14 -20.34 -0.63
CA ARG A 570 -12.25 -21.20 -1.44
C ARG A 570 -11.63 -22.34 -0.64
N GLU A 571 -11.25 -22.11 0.61
CA GLU A 571 -10.56 -23.10 1.43
C GLU A 571 -11.55 -24.00 2.21
N SER A 572 -12.67 -23.46 2.69
CA SER A 572 -13.76 -24.23 3.29
C SER A 572 -14.34 -25.27 2.33
N ARG A 573 -14.49 -24.93 1.03
CA ARG A 573 -14.89 -25.89 -0.02
C ARG A 573 -13.91 -27.06 -0.18
N LYS A 574 -12.66 -26.90 0.26
CA LYS A 574 -11.64 -27.97 0.28
C LYS A 574 -11.59 -28.70 1.63
N GLY A 575 -12.56 -28.48 2.52
CA GLY A 575 -12.62 -29.05 3.85
C GLY A 575 -11.59 -28.48 4.84
N ARG A 576 -10.99 -27.32 4.53
CA ARG A 576 -10.02 -26.68 5.43
C ARG A 576 -10.73 -25.80 6.44
N ASP A 577 -10.13 -25.70 7.62
CA ASP A 577 -10.65 -24.90 8.73
C ASP A 577 -10.53 -23.38 8.46
N PRO A 578 -11.65 -22.62 8.50
CA PRO A 578 -11.67 -21.17 8.38
C PRO A 578 -10.75 -20.45 9.38
N GLY A 579 -10.60 -20.98 10.59
CA GLY A 579 -9.76 -20.42 11.64
C GLY A 579 -8.29 -20.81 11.55
N GLY A 580 -7.91 -21.59 10.53
CA GLY A 580 -6.56 -22.11 10.36
C GLY A 580 -5.52 -21.02 10.12
N ALA A 581 -4.39 -21.09 10.82
CA ALA A 581 -3.33 -20.09 10.76
C ALA A 581 -2.80 -19.84 9.33
N ALA A 582 -2.70 -20.89 8.49
CA ALA A 582 -2.24 -20.76 7.11
C ALA A 582 -3.17 -19.88 6.26
N LEU A 583 -4.49 -20.02 6.45
CA LEU A 583 -5.52 -19.24 5.77
C LEU A 583 -5.44 -17.77 6.20
N LEU A 584 -5.42 -17.53 7.52
CA LEU A 584 -5.36 -16.19 8.08
C LEU A 584 -4.07 -15.44 7.70
N ARG A 585 -2.93 -16.15 7.63
CA ARG A 585 -1.67 -15.57 7.15
C ARG A 585 -1.69 -15.21 5.67
N LYS A 586 -2.42 -15.97 4.84
CA LYS A 586 -2.65 -15.62 3.44
C LYS A 586 -3.46 -14.32 3.32
N TYR A 587 -4.54 -14.21 4.10
CA TYR A 587 -5.35 -13.00 4.20
C TYR A 587 -4.51 -11.79 4.65
N GLU A 588 -3.77 -11.92 5.75
CA GLU A 588 -2.94 -10.84 6.28
C GLU A 588 -1.88 -10.39 5.28
N ARG A 589 -1.17 -11.32 4.64
CA ARG A 589 -0.15 -10.97 3.64
C ARG A 589 -0.74 -10.17 2.48
N TRP A 590 -1.92 -10.59 2.01
CA TRP A 590 -2.61 -9.92 0.92
C TRP A 590 -3.07 -8.53 1.32
N ARG A 591 -3.95 -8.43 2.33
CA ARG A 591 -4.60 -7.16 2.66
C ARG A 591 -3.69 -6.17 3.35
N LYS A 592 -2.78 -6.63 4.21
CA LYS A 592 -1.81 -5.72 4.84
C LYS A 592 -0.87 -5.10 3.80
N GLY A 593 -0.48 -5.86 2.77
CA GLY A 593 0.34 -5.34 1.66
C GLY A 593 -0.39 -4.28 0.85
N GLU A 594 -1.62 -4.58 0.42
CA GLU A 594 -2.45 -3.66 -0.35
C GLU A 594 -2.79 -2.39 0.44
N ASN A 595 -3.21 -2.51 1.71
CA ASN A 595 -3.56 -1.37 2.55
C ASN A 595 -2.32 -0.50 2.84
N TYR A 596 -1.16 -1.12 3.09
CA TYR A 596 0.09 -0.37 3.31
C TYR A 596 0.48 0.48 2.09
N MET A 597 0.35 -0.06 0.88
CA MET A 597 0.64 0.69 -0.35
C MET A 597 -0.26 1.91 -0.52
N VAL A 598 -1.56 1.77 -0.25
CA VAL A 598 -2.51 2.89 -0.30
C VAL A 598 -2.17 3.95 0.75
N MET A 599 -1.88 3.52 1.99
CA MET A 599 -1.48 4.43 3.06
C MET A 599 -0.23 5.24 2.71
N MET A 600 0.82 4.59 2.19
CA MET A 600 2.06 5.26 1.77
C MET A 600 1.82 6.25 0.63
N THR A 601 0.90 5.94 -0.30
CA THR A 601 0.55 6.84 -1.41
C THR A 601 -0.15 8.10 -0.89
N LEU A 602 -1.09 7.94 0.04
CA LEU A 602 -1.79 9.08 0.66
C LEU A 602 -0.85 9.94 1.51
N GLU A 603 0.09 9.32 2.24
CA GLU A 603 1.12 10.06 3.00
C GLU A 603 2.05 10.84 2.08
N GLY A 604 2.47 10.26 0.96
CA GLY A 604 3.27 10.95 -0.05
C GLY A 604 2.57 12.17 -0.63
N LEU A 605 1.27 12.05 -0.96
CA LEU A 605 0.46 13.17 -1.41
C LEU A 605 0.32 14.24 -0.32
N LYS A 606 -0.03 13.84 0.91
CA LYS A 606 -0.14 14.77 2.05
C LYS A 606 1.17 15.55 2.27
N TYR A 607 2.31 14.86 2.27
CA TYR A 607 3.63 15.47 2.42
C TYR A 607 3.98 16.46 1.30
N LEU A 608 3.55 16.18 0.06
CA LEU A 608 3.76 17.06 -1.08
C LEU A 608 2.93 18.36 -0.97
N PHE A 609 1.75 18.29 -0.36
CA PHE A 609 0.82 19.42 -0.25
C PHE A 609 0.94 20.22 1.05
N GLU A 610 1.21 19.59 2.20
CA GLU A 610 1.20 20.25 3.52
C GLU A 610 2.54 20.87 3.96
N ASN A 611 3.67 20.55 3.32
CA ASN A 611 4.96 21.10 3.77
C ASN A 611 5.16 22.55 3.35
N GLN A 612 4.90 23.45 4.30
CA GLN A 612 5.14 24.90 4.18
C GLN A 612 6.63 25.29 4.33
N THR A 613 7.50 24.37 4.76
CA THR A 613 8.92 24.65 5.02
C THR A 613 9.81 24.51 3.78
N LEU A 614 9.26 24.16 2.60
CA LEU A 614 9.99 24.18 1.34
C LEU A 614 9.90 25.59 0.72
N PRO A 615 10.99 26.37 0.65
CA PRO A 615 10.93 27.79 0.26
C PRO A 615 10.78 28.00 -1.26
N ILE A 616 10.20 27.06 -2.02
CA ILE A 616 10.06 27.21 -3.48
C ILE A 616 8.67 26.75 -3.96
N PRO A 617 7.65 27.61 -3.88
CA PRO A 617 6.34 27.40 -4.52
C PRO A 617 6.45 26.95 -5.99
N GLY A 618 7.50 27.39 -6.70
CA GLY A 618 7.79 26.99 -8.08
C GLY A 618 8.12 25.51 -8.30
N LEU A 619 8.75 24.81 -7.33
CA LEU A 619 9.04 23.37 -7.46
C LEU A 619 7.76 22.54 -7.31
N ARG A 620 6.86 22.97 -6.41
CA ARG A 620 5.55 22.35 -6.20
C ARG A 620 4.66 22.55 -7.43
N ASN A 621 4.60 23.77 -7.96
CA ASN A 621 3.84 24.08 -9.18
C ASN A 621 4.40 23.31 -10.40
N ALA A 622 5.72 23.25 -10.57
CA ALA A 622 6.35 22.47 -11.63
C ALA A 622 6.11 20.95 -11.46
N GLY A 623 6.10 20.44 -10.22
CA GLY A 623 5.77 19.04 -9.93
C GLY A 623 4.31 18.71 -10.24
N MET A 624 3.38 19.63 -9.95
CA MET A 624 1.96 19.48 -10.28
C MET A 624 1.70 19.61 -11.78
N GLU A 625 2.34 20.56 -12.48
CA GLU A 625 2.27 20.69 -13.94
C GLU A 625 2.89 19.47 -14.63
N LEU A 626 4.03 18.96 -14.13
CA LEU A 626 4.65 17.74 -14.62
C LEU A 626 3.73 16.54 -14.41
N PHE A 627 3.10 16.41 -13.23
CA PHE A 627 2.14 15.35 -12.96
C PHE A 627 0.91 15.45 -13.88
N ASN A 628 0.38 16.66 -14.10
CA ASN A 628 -0.71 16.91 -15.05
C ASN A 628 -0.33 16.53 -16.49
N SER A 629 0.91 16.80 -16.88
CA SER A 629 1.41 16.50 -18.22
C SER A 629 1.67 15.00 -18.44
N PHE A 630 1.79 14.20 -17.36
CA PHE A 630 2.14 12.79 -17.45
C PHE A 630 0.93 11.87 -17.25
N GLN A 631 0.13 11.74 -18.32
CA GLN A 631 -1.13 10.99 -18.33
C GLN A 631 -1.00 9.56 -17.80
N ALA A 632 0.13 8.87 -18.02
CA ALA A 632 0.33 7.51 -17.52
C ALA A 632 0.36 7.43 -15.99
N LEU A 633 0.98 8.41 -15.32
CA LEU A 633 1.05 8.46 -13.86
C LEU A 633 -0.30 8.90 -13.26
N LYS A 634 -1.01 9.82 -13.91
CA LYS A 634 -2.40 10.16 -13.56
C LYS A 634 -3.28 8.92 -13.65
N ASN A 635 -3.22 8.20 -14.76
CA ASN A 635 -4.01 7.00 -15.01
C ASN A 635 -3.70 5.89 -14.00
N PHE A 636 -2.42 5.67 -13.69
CA PHE A 636 -2.00 4.74 -12.65
C PHE A 636 -2.59 5.14 -11.27
N THR A 637 -2.47 6.41 -10.90
CA THR A 637 -2.98 6.93 -9.62
C THR A 637 -4.49 6.83 -9.54
N MET A 638 -5.20 7.21 -10.61
CA MET A 638 -6.67 7.12 -10.70
C MET A 638 -7.13 5.66 -10.62
N ARG A 639 -6.55 4.75 -11.40
CA ARG A 639 -6.91 3.32 -11.36
C ARG A 639 -6.71 2.70 -9.99
N ARG A 640 -5.66 3.12 -9.28
CA ARG A 640 -5.41 2.70 -7.90
C ARG A 640 -6.44 3.28 -6.93
N ALA A 641 -6.76 4.56 -7.04
CA ALA A 641 -7.75 5.24 -6.21
C ALA A 641 -9.18 4.73 -6.44
N THR A 642 -9.54 4.38 -7.68
CA THR A 642 -10.83 3.76 -8.03
C THR A 642 -10.91 2.27 -7.67
N GLY A 643 -9.84 1.68 -7.12
CA GLY A 643 -9.79 0.27 -6.72
C GLY A 643 -9.82 -0.70 -7.89
N LEU A 644 -9.25 -0.34 -9.05
CA LEU A 644 -9.23 -1.16 -10.27
C LEU A 644 -7.87 -1.81 -10.57
N ASP A 645 -6.81 -1.36 -9.91
CA ASP A 645 -5.47 -1.95 -10.00
C ASP A 645 -5.01 -2.47 -8.62
N GLY A 646 -4.22 -3.53 -8.64
CA GLY A 646 -3.73 -4.26 -7.46
C GLY A 646 -4.16 -5.73 -7.46
N ASP A 647 -3.77 -6.47 -6.42
CA ASP A 647 -4.34 -7.80 -6.18
C ASP A 647 -5.74 -7.63 -5.56
N LEU A 648 -6.78 -7.69 -6.38
CA LEU A 648 -8.17 -7.44 -5.98
C LEU A 648 -8.97 -8.74 -5.82
N PRO A 649 -9.99 -8.76 -4.96
CA PRO A 649 -10.89 -9.90 -4.85
C PRO A 649 -11.56 -10.25 -6.19
N ASP A 650 -11.79 -11.54 -6.47
CA ASP A 650 -12.35 -12.00 -7.76
C ASP A 650 -13.68 -11.31 -8.07
N LEU A 651 -14.50 -11.13 -7.02
CA LEU A 651 -15.78 -10.43 -7.05
C LEU A 651 -15.68 -9.04 -7.69
N VAL A 652 -14.57 -8.34 -7.48
CA VAL A 652 -14.32 -7.00 -8.02
C VAL A 652 -13.79 -7.08 -9.46
N ASN A 653 -12.99 -8.10 -9.76
CA ASN A 653 -12.41 -8.35 -11.08
C ASN A 653 -13.45 -8.86 -12.10
N GLY A 654 -14.64 -9.27 -11.65
CA GLY A 654 -15.69 -9.81 -12.52
C GLY A 654 -15.44 -11.26 -12.95
N ASN A 655 -14.66 -12.01 -12.16
CA ASN A 655 -14.33 -13.42 -12.38
C ASN A 655 -15.10 -14.36 -11.44
#